data_AF-A0A961CS46-F1
#
_entry.id   AF-A0A961CS46-F1
#
_cell.length_a   1.000
_cell.length_b   1.000
_cell.length_c   1.000
_cell.angle_alpha   90.00
_cell.angle_beta   90.00
_cell.angle_gamma   90.00
#
_symmetry.space_group_name_H-M   'P 1'
#
loop_
_entity.id
_entity.type
_entity.pdbx_description
1 polymer ?
#
loop_
_entity_poly.entity_id
_entity_poly.type
_entity_poly.pdbx_seq_one_letter_code
_entity_poly.pdbx_strand_id
1 'polypeptide(L)'
;MAVLGSRHRRRPGTAVLRAAVAVIAVIVVAASCTPTAPSTAPGSTTTVPDRRPAVSHGTDPGPLDCAAWRYDGLGAGPLPAEWDPDDSRYGSFREEGAANSPHRTCGQMGAALDLAWALDRGRPDVVIAVLDSGIEWRNPQAMADLADQAYLNRAELPPPASAVDAAGADPYDRNGDGRFSVSDYDGDPRVTDRNDNEMLDPEDLILTPEFNDGVDADGNGWVDDISGWDLLHDDNDPLDDVDYGHGTGEARDSTAAHDGDGAVGTCPTCVHLPVRVSDSFIADGGRFAAGVLFALDSGADVVQEALGAINNPPQAQAAIDAAWERGVPVVASMADEQSQHANLPGALSHTIPVNSITEGAGPLGDLARLATGRRDGLALNGCTNTGGIAWVTVPSSGCSSEATGNSAGMVGLIESTARNAGLTRHPDLVAAGLHGPHDNVLSSSEVAQVLRATADDVDFSTPAAPDPANEDVDDLGQRRFPTVRGWDATTGFGRVNAYEAVRSVSLGVVPPEADLTGPDRFGLLPTTGSVDVTGRVAAVRSSSFSYRVEWSAGLQTAPWPARDDWHVVAERHGLDAPVDGRLGSLDLARVAAELPGGAQGPPRAADGRPDPDRFTVRVRVVVTDAEGRVGIDQRHVMVHDDPDRRAVPTVPGAGASSPAFADLDADGAAELVLAGDDGVVHALRADGTEAPGWPTRTGTAPFWHAGSTTARAAGVIAPDRASGIGAPAVADLDGDGSPEVVVADLEGSVHVFGADGSVRASMSSDPRFSRGEATDERNRMKRGFVGGAALGDLDGDGALDVVAAAMDRHVYAWHADGSPLAGFPVLVVDPAQVDDVDADTHHVTFRSPGATGQGGEIVATPALGDLDGDGRPEIVIGTQEQYDEPPAVFPGLGLPGQSGNTRLFAISSYGTGHPAGADRSAAHPDDRAYLAGWPVALPMFLTAVLPTIGDGVATQAAIGDVDSDGAVEVVATSVSGQTMVLDADGRSPYGRPFGVQLALNWLGAVPPGTDSSDTAALTSAFGGAAIGRLDPDVPDGGSGPGLDVVVPTTGAGRALDTLFANDQPGDPQLTAWSGRDGAIRPGFPRVTADVAFFVTPAIADVDGDGSDEVVAANGVQMLDAFRGDGTPPSGWPKLTGGWAVGTPAFGDWDGDGRGDVAITRRDGHLLVWRVPTRADALGDWIRFGGNDRNDGTPSLGSNG
;
A
#
# COMPACT_ATOMS: atom_id res chain seq x y z
N MET A 1 -22.06 -7.75 24.27
CA MET A 1 -23.20 -8.72 24.19
C MET A 1 -23.95 -8.82 25.54
N ALA A 2 -25.28 -9.07 25.47
CA ALA A 2 -26.32 -9.23 26.52
C ALA A 2 -27.07 -7.93 26.89
N VAL A 3 -28.39 -7.75 26.67
CA VAL A 3 -29.54 -8.67 26.91
C VAL A 3 -30.64 -8.54 25.84
N LEU A 4 -31.21 -9.71 25.49
CA LEU A 4 -32.18 -10.02 24.41
C LEU A 4 -33.65 -9.67 24.70
N GLY A 5 -34.41 -9.48 23.60
CA GLY A 5 -35.88 -9.40 23.56
C GLY A 5 -36.56 -10.16 22.38
N SER A 6 -36.08 -11.36 22.04
CA SER A 6 -36.77 -12.51 21.38
C SER A 6 -37.81 -12.31 20.24
N ARG A 7 -37.59 -13.00 19.10
CA ARG A 7 -38.53 -13.99 18.51
C ARG A 7 -37.82 -14.93 17.53
N HIS A 8 -37.57 -16.17 17.97
CA HIS A 8 -37.00 -17.25 17.15
C HIS A 8 -38.03 -17.92 16.22
N ARG A 9 -37.63 -18.14 14.97
CA ARG A 9 -37.97 -19.35 14.19
C ARG A 9 -36.67 -20.11 13.89
N ARG A 10 -36.66 -21.40 14.22
CA ARG A 10 -35.50 -22.32 14.08
C ARG A 10 -35.22 -22.63 12.60
N ARG A 11 -33.97 -22.47 12.14
CA ARG A 11 -33.41 -23.12 10.94
C ARG A 11 -32.39 -24.21 11.37
N PRO A 12 -32.30 -25.37 10.69
CA PRO A 12 -31.35 -26.42 11.03
C PRO A 12 -30.01 -26.18 10.30
N GLY A 13 -29.09 -25.43 10.91
CA GLY A 13 -27.74 -25.15 10.36
C GLY A 13 -26.58 -25.43 11.31
N THR A 14 -26.86 -25.71 12.59
CA THR A 14 -25.82 -25.77 13.64
C THR A 14 -24.99 -27.05 13.69
N ALA A 15 -25.31 -28.06 12.88
CA ALA A 15 -24.56 -29.32 12.84
C ALA A 15 -23.42 -29.32 11.79
N VAL A 16 -23.50 -28.47 10.75
CA VAL A 16 -22.47 -28.34 9.71
C VAL A 16 -21.32 -27.43 10.18
N LEU A 17 -21.63 -26.43 10.99
CA LEU A 17 -20.66 -25.49 11.58
C LEU A 17 -19.60 -26.17 12.48
N ARG A 18 -19.95 -27.29 13.13
CA ARG A 18 -19.01 -28.06 13.98
C ARG A 18 -18.11 -29.02 13.20
N ALA A 19 -18.43 -29.31 11.94
CA ALA A 19 -17.62 -30.19 11.10
C ALA A 19 -16.56 -29.42 10.30
N ALA A 20 -16.86 -28.18 9.89
CA ALA A 20 -15.90 -27.32 9.16
C ALA A 20 -14.71 -26.88 10.04
N VAL A 21 -14.96 -26.49 11.29
CA VAL A 21 -13.89 -26.12 12.24
C VAL A 21 -13.04 -27.32 12.68
N ALA A 22 -13.61 -28.54 12.64
CA ALA A 22 -12.91 -29.76 13.04
C ALA A 22 -11.96 -30.32 11.97
N VAL A 23 -12.04 -29.87 10.71
CA VAL A 23 -11.12 -30.32 9.64
C VAL A 23 -9.85 -29.46 9.58
N ILE A 24 -9.94 -28.17 9.99
CA ILE A 24 -8.76 -27.28 10.07
C ILE A 24 -7.99 -27.49 11.40
N ALA A 25 -8.68 -27.84 12.50
CA ALA A 25 -8.06 -28.01 13.82
C ALA A 25 -7.27 -29.32 14.03
N VAL A 26 -7.23 -30.26 13.07
CA VAL A 26 -6.63 -31.60 13.27
C VAL A 26 -5.15 -31.70 12.86
N ILE A 27 -4.55 -30.64 12.32
CA ILE A 27 -3.13 -30.67 11.89
C ILE A 27 -2.13 -30.27 13.02
N VAL A 28 -2.55 -29.64 14.11
CA VAL A 28 -1.63 -29.01 15.10
C VAL A 28 -1.57 -29.70 16.47
N VAL A 29 -1.64 -31.04 16.58
CA VAL A 29 -1.41 -31.70 17.89
C VAL A 29 -0.51 -32.92 17.78
N ALA A 30 0.82 -32.72 17.91
CA ALA A 30 1.73 -33.73 18.43
C ALA A 30 3.13 -33.17 18.79
N ALA A 31 3.29 -32.55 19.96
CA ALA A 31 4.50 -32.69 20.79
C ALA A 31 4.34 -31.92 22.12
N SER A 32 4.15 -32.64 23.23
CA SER A 32 4.23 -32.04 24.56
C SER A 32 5.02 -32.95 25.50
N CYS A 33 6.13 -32.46 26.03
CA CYS A 33 6.83 -33.05 27.17
C CYS A 33 6.72 -32.12 28.38
N THR A 34 6.09 -32.61 29.45
CA THR A 34 6.01 -31.94 30.77
C THR A 34 7.31 -32.08 31.56
N PRO A 35 7.64 -31.14 32.47
CA PRO A 35 7.51 -31.51 33.89
C PRO A 35 7.11 -30.42 34.90
N THR A 36 6.56 -30.96 35.99
CA THR A 36 6.15 -30.50 37.34
C THR A 36 6.92 -29.40 38.09
N ALA A 37 6.16 -28.58 38.83
CA ALA A 37 6.58 -27.62 39.87
C ALA A 37 6.90 -28.27 41.26
N PRO A 38 7.50 -27.51 42.20
CA PRO A 38 6.78 -27.24 43.46
C PRO A 38 7.01 -25.87 44.18
N SER A 39 5.89 -25.28 44.64
CA SER A 39 5.50 -24.56 45.90
C SER A 39 6.45 -23.73 46.81
N THR A 40 6.02 -22.46 47.06
CA THR A 40 5.81 -21.68 48.33
C THR A 40 7.01 -21.41 49.29
N ALA A 41 7.20 -20.27 50.00
CA ALA A 41 6.32 -19.39 50.80
C ALA A 41 7.09 -18.08 51.26
N PRO A 42 6.72 -17.28 52.32
CA PRO A 42 6.30 -15.86 52.20
C PRO A 42 7.08 -14.82 53.07
N GLY A 43 6.77 -13.51 52.96
CA GLY A 43 6.90 -12.59 54.12
C GLY A 43 7.23 -11.08 53.92
N SER A 44 6.20 -10.24 54.15
CA SER A 44 6.16 -8.95 54.90
C SER A 44 6.84 -7.64 54.42
N THR A 45 6.00 -6.64 54.10
CA THR A 45 5.89 -5.22 54.58
C THR A 45 7.18 -4.47 55.01
N THR A 46 7.47 -3.20 54.66
CA THR A 46 6.65 -1.96 54.77
C THR A 46 7.41 -0.72 54.21
N THR A 47 6.69 0.11 53.42
CA THR A 47 6.65 1.61 53.34
C THR A 47 7.86 2.55 53.07
N VAL A 48 7.76 3.27 51.93
CA VAL A 48 7.76 4.77 51.71
C VAL A 48 9.15 5.46 51.58
N PRO A 49 9.31 6.61 50.88
CA PRO A 49 9.12 6.96 49.45
C PRO A 49 10.38 7.71 48.89
N ASP A 50 10.85 7.51 47.65
CA ASP A 50 11.60 8.62 47.00
C ASP A 50 11.84 8.41 45.51
N ARG A 51 11.65 9.52 44.78
CA ARG A 51 12.38 9.97 43.58
C ARG A 51 12.89 8.87 42.65
N ARG A 52 12.19 8.63 41.54
CA ARG A 52 12.86 8.08 40.36
C ARG A 52 13.48 9.22 39.56
N PRO A 53 14.78 9.12 39.23
CA PRO A 53 15.46 10.11 38.40
C PRO A 53 14.91 10.08 36.97
N ALA A 54 15.09 11.20 36.27
CA ALA A 54 14.88 11.30 34.84
C ALA A 54 15.50 10.12 34.10
N VAL A 55 14.86 9.69 33.00
CA VAL A 55 15.46 8.75 32.06
C VAL A 55 16.78 9.38 31.59
N SER A 56 17.89 8.91 32.15
CA SER A 56 19.23 9.14 31.63
C SER A 56 19.79 7.75 31.38
N HIS A 57 20.00 7.33 30.13
CA HIS A 57 21.03 6.35 29.75
C HIS A 57 21.20 6.35 28.22
N GLY A 58 22.44 6.55 27.76
CA GLY A 58 22.83 6.61 26.34
C GLY A 58 23.05 5.26 25.66
N THR A 59 22.19 4.29 25.95
CA THR A 59 22.05 2.95 25.35
C THR A 59 20.67 2.46 25.80
N ASP A 60 19.93 1.71 24.97
CA ASP A 60 18.60 1.12 25.19
C ASP A 60 18.02 1.30 26.59
N PRO A 61 16.78 1.82 26.74
CA PRO A 61 16.11 1.84 28.04
C PRO A 61 16.31 0.47 28.68
N GLY A 62 16.97 0.45 29.85
CA GLY A 62 17.27 -0.80 30.53
C GLY A 62 15.98 -1.61 30.71
N PRO A 63 16.05 -2.94 30.85
CA PRO A 63 14.86 -3.77 30.97
C PRO A 63 13.94 -3.19 32.05
N LEU A 64 12.65 -3.08 31.73
CA LEU A 64 11.66 -2.55 32.67
C LEU A 64 11.79 -3.28 34.02
N ASP A 65 11.87 -2.51 35.11
CA ASP A 65 11.90 -3.09 36.47
C ASP A 65 10.50 -3.61 36.81
N CYS A 66 10.24 -4.88 36.48
CA CYS A 66 8.94 -5.51 36.73
C CYS A 66 8.59 -5.59 38.23
N ALA A 67 9.56 -5.50 39.14
CA ALA A 67 9.29 -5.49 40.58
C ALA A 67 8.87 -4.10 41.07
N ALA A 68 9.28 -3.04 40.39
CA ALA A 68 8.92 -1.66 40.67
C ALA A 68 8.24 -1.05 39.43
N TRP A 69 6.99 -1.43 39.18
CA TRP A 69 6.24 -0.99 38.01
C TRP A 69 6.18 0.53 37.93
N ARG A 70 6.40 1.11 36.74
CA ARG A 70 6.56 2.56 36.59
C ARG A 70 5.27 3.35 36.83
N TYR A 71 4.12 2.70 36.67
CA TYR A 71 2.81 3.31 36.88
C TYR A 71 2.21 3.04 38.27
N ASP A 72 2.91 2.29 39.13
CA ASP A 72 2.45 2.04 40.50
C ASP A 72 2.28 3.35 41.28
N GLY A 73 1.03 3.63 41.68
CA GLY A 73 0.68 4.81 42.45
C GLY A 73 0.46 6.09 41.63
N LEU A 74 0.52 6.02 40.30
CA LEU A 74 -0.01 7.07 39.44
C LEU A 74 -1.54 6.98 39.38
N GLY A 75 -2.20 8.13 39.30
CA GLY A 75 -3.64 8.21 39.11
C GLY A 75 -3.92 8.83 37.75
N ALA A 76 -4.80 8.21 36.97
CA ALA A 76 -5.16 8.63 35.61
C ALA A 76 -6.01 9.93 35.54
N GLY A 77 -6.11 10.68 36.65
CA GLY A 77 -6.98 11.85 36.73
C GLY A 77 -8.45 11.50 36.46
N PRO A 78 -9.29 12.50 36.14
CA PRO A 78 -10.56 12.25 35.47
C PRO A 78 -10.27 11.60 34.12
N LEU A 79 -11.01 10.56 33.75
CA LEU A 79 -10.89 9.88 32.46
C LEU A 79 -12.06 10.25 31.55
N PRO A 80 -11.92 10.01 30.24
CA PRO A 80 -13.06 9.99 29.35
C PRO A 80 -14.19 9.06 29.83
N ALA A 81 -15.44 9.32 29.46
CA ALA A 81 -16.60 8.60 29.95
C ALA A 81 -16.83 7.31 29.13
N GLU A 82 -16.42 7.37 27.86
CA GLU A 82 -16.37 6.33 26.84
C GLU A 82 -15.14 5.44 27.02
N TRP A 83 -14.18 5.85 27.86
CA TRP A 83 -12.97 5.07 28.12
C TRP A 83 -13.32 3.70 28.72
N ASP A 84 -12.85 2.67 28.04
CA ASP A 84 -12.89 1.30 28.54
C ASP A 84 -11.54 0.93 29.18
N PRO A 85 -11.50 0.59 30.48
CA PRO A 85 -10.29 0.09 31.14
C PRO A 85 -9.72 -1.20 30.54
N ASP A 86 -10.53 -1.94 29.78
CA ASP A 86 -10.12 -3.18 29.12
C ASP A 86 -9.62 -2.97 27.67
N ASP A 87 -9.62 -1.74 27.15
CA ASP A 87 -9.15 -1.41 25.80
C ASP A 87 -7.64 -1.08 25.79
N SER A 88 -6.84 -1.89 25.09
CA SER A 88 -5.39 -1.72 24.96
C SER A 88 -4.99 -0.46 24.21
N ARG A 89 -5.86 0.13 23.39
CA ARG A 89 -5.53 1.38 22.67
C ARG A 89 -5.20 2.48 23.66
N TYR A 90 -5.91 2.48 24.80
CA TYR A 90 -5.82 3.55 25.80
C TYR A 90 -5.13 3.14 27.10
N GLY A 91 -5.28 1.89 27.54
CA GLY A 91 -4.96 1.49 28.91
C GLY A 91 -3.48 1.46 29.29
N SER A 92 -3.17 1.89 30.51
CA SER A 92 -1.86 1.71 31.18
C SER A 92 -1.78 0.42 32.01
N PHE A 93 -2.85 -0.38 32.01
CA PHE A 93 -2.98 -1.53 32.87
C PHE A 93 -1.95 -2.62 32.53
N ARG A 94 -1.69 -3.42 33.56
CA ARG A 94 -0.71 -4.50 33.53
C ARG A 94 -1.43 -5.82 33.67
N GLU A 95 -1.21 -6.72 32.72
CA GLU A 95 -1.66 -8.09 32.81
C GLU A 95 -0.90 -8.82 33.93
N GLU A 96 -1.59 -9.17 35.02
CA GLU A 96 -0.97 -9.80 36.20
C GLU A 96 -0.26 -11.12 35.86
N GLY A 97 -0.77 -11.86 34.86
CA GLY A 97 -0.22 -13.14 34.42
C GLY A 97 1.14 -13.04 33.70
N ALA A 98 1.44 -11.89 33.10
CA ALA A 98 2.69 -11.58 32.42
C ALA A 98 3.54 -10.53 33.15
N ALA A 99 3.11 -10.10 34.35
CA ALA A 99 3.78 -9.06 35.12
C ALA A 99 5.29 -9.29 35.26
N ASN A 100 5.74 -10.51 35.53
CA ASN A 100 7.16 -10.78 35.75
C ASN A 100 7.96 -11.07 34.46
N SER A 101 7.38 -10.91 33.27
CA SER A 101 8.05 -11.12 31.99
C SER A 101 8.55 -9.79 31.42
N PRO A 102 9.87 -9.57 31.32
CA PRO A 102 10.41 -8.40 30.62
C PRO A 102 10.12 -8.44 29.11
N HIS A 103 10.01 -9.63 28.50
CA HIS A 103 9.72 -9.79 27.06
C HIS A 103 8.31 -9.31 26.70
N ARG A 104 7.36 -9.48 27.62
CA ARG A 104 6.02 -8.90 27.51
C ARG A 104 5.94 -7.50 28.10
N THR A 105 7.03 -6.76 28.15
CA THR A 105 7.10 -5.40 28.71
C THR A 105 6.54 -5.30 30.14
N CYS A 106 6.87 -6.29 30.98
CA CYS A 106 6.29 -6.49 32.31
C CYS A 106 4.75 -6.62 32.29
N GLY A 107 4.14 -7.14 31.24
CA GLY A 107 2.70 -7.32 31.10
C GLY A 107 1.93 -6.03 30.77
N GLN A 108 2.59 -4.95 30.34
CA GLN A 108 1.83 -3.79 29.86
C GLN A 108 1.14 -4.10 28.55
N MET A 109 -0.12 -3.66 28.43
CA MET A 109 -0.96 -3.92 27.26
C MET A 109 -0.93 -2.78 26.26
N GLY A 110 -1.17 -1.54 26.73
CA GLY A 110 -1.41 -0.40 25.86
C GLY A 110 -0.35 0.69 25.88
N ALA A 111 -0.67 1.79 25.19
CA ALA A 111 0.17 2.99 25.08
C ALA A 111 0.14 3.90 26.33
N ALA A 112 -0.61 3.53 27.38
CA ALA A 112 -0.80 4.31 28.60
C ALA A 112 -1.40 5.72 28.37
N LEU A 113 -2.33 5.82 27.44
CA LEU A 113 -2.99 7.08 27.07
C LEU A 113 -3.91 7.61 28.18
N ASP A 114 -4.54 6.72 28.93
CA ASP A 114 -5.30 7.03 30.14
C ASP A 114 -4.50 7.89 31.15
N LEU A 115 -3.20 7.59 31.30
CA LEU A 115 -2.29 8.40 32.13
C LEU A 115 -1.84 9.68 31.42
N ALA A 116 -1.68 9.65 30.09
CA ALA A 116 -1.33 10.83 29.29
C ALA A 116 -2.42 11.91 29.39
N TRP A 117 -3.69 11.53 29.34
CA TRP A 117 -4.85 12.42 29.51
C TRP A 117 -4.96 13.08 30.88
N ALA A 118 -4.24 12.57 31.89
CA ALA A 118 -4.09 13.24 33.18
C ALA A 118 -3.12 14.43 33.12
N LEU A 119 -2.25 14.47 32.11
CA LEU A 119 -1.28 15.54 31.87
C LEU A 119 -1.82 16.55 30.84
N ASP A 120 -2.31 16.06 29.71
CA ASP A 120 -2.83 16.87 28.62
C ASP A 120 -3.86 16.06 27.79
N ARG A 121 -4.93 16.72 27.32
CA ARG A 121 -6.00 16.11 26.50
C ARG A 121 -6.07 16.69 25.10
N GLY A 122 -5.13 17.55 24.75
CA GLY A 122 -5.11 18.26 23.48
C GLY A 122 -5.53 19.72 23.61
N ARG A 123 -5.53 20.40 22.48
CA ARG A 123 -6.00 21.78 22.35
C ARG A 123 -6.87 21.93 21.10
N PRO A 124 -7.93 22.76 21.13
CA PRO A 124 -8.81 22.95 19.97
C PRO A 124 -8.17 23.76 18.84
N ASP A 125 -6.97 24.31 19.06
CA ASP A 125 -6.16 24.95 18.03
C ASP A 125 -5.00 24.05 17.56
N VAL A 126 -5.07 22.75 17.83
CA VAL A 126 -4.19 21.74 17.21
C VAL A 126 -4.97 20.98 16.13
N VAL A 127 -4.51 21.08 14.89
CA VAL A 127 -5.21 20.58 13.70
C VAL A 127 -4.51 19.32 13.16
N ILE A 128 -5.24 18.23 13.02
CA ILE A 128 -4.77 16.97 12.43
C ILE A 128 -5.41 16.82 11.05
N ALA A 129 -4.63 16.93 9.98
CA ALA A 129 -5.14 16.69 8.63
C ALA A 129 -5.24 15.19 8.37
N VAL A 130 -6.45 14.72 8.05
CA VAL A 130 -6.76 13.32 7.75
C VAL A 130 -6.84 13.18 6.23
N LEU A 131 -5.76 12.70 5.61
CA LEU A 131 -5.70 12.45 4.18
C LEU A 131 -6.21 11.03 3.90
N ASP A 132 -7.45 10.92 3.40
CA ASP A 132 -8.14 9.62 3.29
C ASP A 132 -9.28 9.63 2.23
N SER A 133 -10.29 8.76 2.40
CA SER A 133 -11.47 8.58 1.54
C SER A 133 -12.50 9.70 1.63
N GLY A 134 -12.26 10.70 2.49
CA GLY A 134 -13.22 11.73 2.86
C GLY A 134 -13.88 11.45 4.20
N ILE A 135 -15.02 12.09 4.44
CA ILE A 135 -15.75 12.06 5.71
C ILE A 135 -17.25 11.86 5.45
N GLU A 136 -17.88 11.00 6.25
CA GLU A 136 -19.30 10.67 6.15
C GLU A 136 -20.14 11.75 6.85
N TRP A 137 -20.16 12.98 6.32
CA TRP A 137 -20.96 14.08 6.87
C TRP A 137 -22.44 13.67 7.07
N ARG A 138 -22.97 12.89 6.14
CA ARG A 138 -24.36 12.44 6.12
C ARG A 138 -24.66 11.26 7.05
N ASN A 139 -23.68 10.80 7.85
CA ASN A 139 -23.87 9.76 8.86
C ASN A 139 -24.02 10.38 10.26
N PRO A 140 -25.24 10.52 10.81
CA PRO A 140 -25.45 11.18 12.09
C PRO A 140 -24.78 10.47 13.26
N GLN A 141 -24.54 9.15 13.15
CA GLN A 141 -23.82 8.40 14.18
C GLN A 141 -22.31 8.66 14.12
N ALA A 142 -21.75 9.00 12.95
CA ALA A 142 -20.39 9.50 12.85
C ALA A 142 -20.26 10.91 13.37
N MET A 143 -21.17 11.78 12.94
CA MET A 143 -21.12 13.19 13.28
C MET A 143 -21.43 13.49 14.74
N ALA A 144 -22.10 12.58 15.46
CA ALA A 144 -22.33 12.69 16.90
C ALA A 144 -21.05 13.03 17.70
N ASP A 145 -19.91 12.40 17.39
CA ASP A 145 -18.65 12.61 18.14
C ASP A 145 -17.60 13.40 17.33
N LEU A 146 -17.89 13.71 16.06
CA LEU A 146 -16.94 14.32 15.12
C LEU A 146 -17.30 15.74 14.70
N ALA A 147 -18.58 16.10 14.58
CA ALA A 147 -19.00 17.37 13.98
C ALA A 147 -18.38 18.59 14.68
N ASP A 148 -18.31 18.55 16.01
CA ASP A 148 -17.72 19.63 16.82
C ASP A 148 -16.18 19.57 16.95
N GLN A 149 -15.56 18.54 16.36
CA GLN A 149 -14.10 18.38 16.24
C GLN A 149 -13.62 18.64 14.81
N ALA A 150 -14.50 18.93 13.86
CA ALA A 150 -14.08 19.28 12.51
C ALA A 150 -13.47 20.68 12.48
N TYR A 151 -12.38 20.83 11.73
CA TYR A 151 -11.77 22.12 11.46
C TYR A 151 -12.73 23.01 10.68
N LEU A 152 -12.84 24.29 11.09
CA LEU A 152 -13.58 25.31 10.36
C LEU A 152 -12.65 26.47 9.99
N ASN A 153 -12.55 26.80 8.70
CA ASN A 153 -11.78 27.94 8.22
C ASN A 153 -12.48 29.25 8.62
N ARG A 154 -11.94 29.92 9.66
CA ARG A 154 -12.45 31.21 10.15
C ARG A 154 -12.41 32.31 9.10
N ALA A 155 -11.53 32.22 8.11
CA ALA A 155 -11.38 33.24 7.10
C ALA A 155 -12.45 33.14 6.00
N GLU A 156 -12.91 31.93 5.69
CA GLU A 156 -14.00 31.68 4.74
C GLU A 156 -15.38 31.86 5.38
N LEU A 157 -15.48 31.75 6.71
CA LEU A 157 -16.75 31.88 7.41
C LEU A 157 -16.98 33.25 8.06
N PRO A 158 -18.16 33.86 7.91
CA PRO A 158 -18.56 35.01 8.70
C PRO A 158 -18.92 34.59 10.14
N PRO A 159 -18.73 35.43 11.17
CA PRO A 159 -19.17 35.10 12.52
C PRO A 159 -20.67 34.73 12.56
N PRO A 160 -21.11 33.84 13.49
CA PRO A 160 -22.53 33.51 13.67
C PRO A 160 -23.39 34.78 13.87
N ALA A 161 -24.49 34.91 13.13
CA ALA A 161 -25.29 36.15 13.03
C ALA A 161 -26.02 36.53 14.35
N SER A 162 -26.10 35.58 15.28
CA SER A 162 -26.62 35.72 16.63
C SER A 162 -25.56 36.17 17.66
N ALA A 163 -24.29 36.36 17.25
CA ALA A 163 -23.21 36.75 18.14
C ALA A 163 -23.56 38.02 18.94
N VAL A 164 -23.56 37.89 20.27
CA VAL A 164 -23.80 39.00 21.18
C VAL A 164 -22.57 39.88 21.24
N ASP A 165 -22.74 41.20 21.10
CA ASP A 165 -21.74 42.25 21.34
C ASP A 165 -21.29 42.31 22.83
N ALA A 166 -20.81 41.20 23.39
CA ALA A 166 -20.13 41.17 24.67
C ALA A 166 -18.68 41.62 24.42
N ALA A 167 -18.34 42.84 24.85
CA ALA A 167 -17.00 43.39 24.67
C ALA A 167 -15.92 42.46 25.25
N GLY A 168 -15.21 41.75 24.39
CA GLY A 168 -14.08 40.87 24.74
C GLY A 168 -14.30 39.36 24.60
N ALA A 169 -15.47 38.89 24.13
CA ALA A 169 -15.67 37.48 23.75
C ALA A 169 -15.22 37.26 22.28
N ASP A 170 -14.71 36.06 21.95
CA ASP A 170 -14.44 35.67 20.57
C ASP A 170 -15.79 35.63 19.81
N PRO A 171 -15.98 36.41 18.74
CA PRO A 171 -17.26 36.45 18.03
C PRO A 171 -17.63 35.14 17.32
N TYR A 172 -16.69 34.21 17.18
CA TYR A 172 -16.91 32.89 16.59
C TYR A 172 -17.31 31.82 17.62
N ASP A 173 -16.89 31.95 18.88
CA ASP A 173 -17.28 31.08 20.00
C ASP A 173 -18.58 31.61 20.62
N ARG A 174 -19.70 31.23 20.01
CA ARG A 174 -21.04 31.71 20.35
C ARG A 174 -21.59 30.98 21.58
N ASN A 175 -21.27 29.70 21.73
CA ASN A 175 -21.77 28.89 22.85
C ASN A 175 -20.95 29.11 24.15
N GLY A 176 -19.75 29.69 24.05
CA GLY A 176 -18.87 30.04 25.15
C GLY A 176 -18.07 28.87 25.71
N ASP A 177 -17.91 27.79 24.94
CA ASP A 177 -17.18 26.58 25.35
C ASP A 177 -15.66 26.66 25.10
N GLY A 178 -15.20 27.74 24.45
CA GLY A 178 -13.81 28.00 24.14
C GLY A 178 -13.33 27.38 22.83
N ARG A 179 -14.24 26.88 21.99
CA ARG A 179 -13.98 26.30 20.67
C ARG A 179 -14.68 27.13 19.59
N PHE A 180 -14.27 26.91 18.35
CA PHE A 180 -15.02 27.37 17.18
C PHE A 180 -15.43 26.13 16.41
N SER A 181 -16.72 25.79 16.47
CA SER A 181 -17.26 24.57 15.88
C SER A 181 -18.61 24.82 15.21
N VAL A 182 -19.16 23.78 14.56
CA VAL A 182 -20.46 23.91 13.89
C VAL A 182 -21.59 24.25 14.89
N SER A 183 -21.51 23.76 16.13
CA SER A 183 -22.45 24.11 17.20
C SER A 183 -22.58 25.62 17.47
N ASP A 184 -21.59 26.44 17.11
CA ASP A 184 -21.69 27.90 17.25
C ASP A 184 -22.72 28.53 16.29
N TYR A 185 -22.98 27.86 15.16
CA TYR A 185 -24.00 28.25 14.19
C TYR A 185 -25.41 27.75 14.54
N ASP A 186 -25.60 27.04 15.65
CA ASP A 186 -26.95 26.60 16.06
C ASP A 186 -27.93 27.78 16.19
N GLY A 187 -29.03 27.74 15.43
CA GLY A 187 -30.01 28.84 15.35
C GLY A 187 -29.53 30.09 14.62
N ASP A 188 -28.41 30.04 13.88
CA ASP A 188 -28.07 31.05 12.88
C ASP A 188 -29.11 31.00 11.75
N PRO A 189 -29.77 32.12 11.40
CA PRO A 189 -30.84 32.13 10.39
C PRO A 189 -30.38 31.83 8.96
N ARG A 190 -29.07 31.78 8.69
CA ARG A 190 -28.48 31.45 7.37
C ARG A 190 -28.25 29.95 7.19
N VAL A 191 -28.11 29.23 8.30
CA VAL A 191 -27.72 27.83 8.33
C VAL A 191 -28.93 26.96 8.68
N THR A 192 -29.11 25.91 7.90
CA THR A 192 -30.11 24.87 8.10
C THR A 192 -29.48 23.53 7.75
N ASP A 193 -29.98 22.46 8.34
CA ASP A 193 -29.76 21.09 7.85
C ASP A 193 -30.15 21.03 6.36
N ARG A 194 -29.15 20.94 5.49
CA ARG A 194 -29.24 20.97 4.02
C ARG A 194 -28.97 19.62 3.41
N ASN A 195 -28.24 18.74 4.09
CA ASN A 195 -28.02 17.36 3.68
C ASN A 195 -29.14 16.41 4.18
N ASP A 196 -30.14 16.93 4.91
CA ASP A 196 -31.31 16.24 5.42
C ASP A 196 -30.96 15.05 6.36
N ASN A 197 -29.88 15.17 7.13
CA ASN A 197 -29.40 14.12 8.04
C ASN A 197 -29.92 14.27 9.50
N GLU A 198 -30.78 15.25 9.76
CA GLU A 198 -31.35 15.60 11.09
C GLU A 198 -30.33 16.15 12.11
N MET A 199 -29.13 16.53 11.66
CA MET A 199 -28.06 17.13 12.46
C MET A 199 -27.62 18.46 11.83
N LEU A 200 -26.92 19.30 12.60
CA LEU A 200 -26.14 20.39 12.04
C LEU A 200 -24.67 19.96 12.03
N ASP A 201 -24.06 19.91 10.86
CA ASP A 201 -22.67 19.49 10.65
C ASP A 201 -21.90 20.45 9.70
N PRO A 202 -20.58 20.25 9.49
CA PRO A 202 -19.81 21.11 8.60
C PRO A 202 -20.27 21.13 7.13
N GLU A 203 -20.87 20.06 6.60
CA GLU A 203 -21.42 20.04 5.23
C GLU A 203 -22.55 21.06 5.11
N ASP A 204 -23.35 21.29 6.15
CA ASP A 204 -24.39 22.33 6.13
C ASP A 204 -23.83 23.75 5.96
N LEU A 205 -22.64 24.01 6.49
CA LEU A 205 -21.92 25.27 6.29
C LEU A 205 -21.40 25.34 4.85
N ILE A 206 -20.80 24.27 4.34
CA ILE A 206 -20.30 24.15 2.94
C ILE A 206 -21.44 24.35 1.93
N LEU A 207 -22.61 23.76 2.20
CA LEU A 207 -23.80 23.86 1.33
C LEU A 207 -24.56 25.18 1.50
N THR A 208 -24.16 26.06 2.42
CA THR A 208 -24.77 27.37 2.60
C THR A 208 -24.31 28.33 1.48
N PRO A 209 -25.21 28.79 0.57
CA PRO A 209 -24.79 29.61 -0.58
C PRO A 209 -24.22 30.98 -0.20
N GLU A 210 -24.50 31.48 1.00
CA GLU A 210 -23.90 32.70 1.54
C GLU A 210 -22.46 32.51 2.04
N PHE A 211 -22.02 31.27 2.26
CA PHE A 211 -20.67 30.92 2.73
C PHE A 211 -19.83 30.32 1.59
N ASN A 212 -20.45 29.54 0.71
CA ASN A 212 -19.86 29.03 -0.54
C ASN A 212 -20.15 30.00 -1.69
N ASP A 213 -19.45 31.13 -1.70
CA ASP A 213 -19.68 32.25 -2.62
C ASP A 213 -18.68 32.32 -3.81
N GLY A 214 -17.77 31.36 -3.89
CA GLY A 214 -16.76 31.19 -4.93
C GLY A 214 -15.55 32.11 -4.76
N VAL A 215 -15.23 32.55 -3.54
CA VAL A 215 -14.16 33.50 -3.26
C VAL A 215 -13.20 32.92 -2.22
N ASP A 216 -11.97 32.60 -2.66
CA ASP A 216 -10.82 32.39 -1.78
C ASP A 216 -10.53 33.67 -0.94
N ALA A 217 -11.05 33.70 0.29
CA ALA A 217 -11.08 34.88 1.14
C ALA A 217 -9.76 35.08 1.90
N ASP A 218 -9.06 34.00 2.24
CA ASP A 218 -7.73 34.06 2.85
C ASP A 218 -6.57 34.17 1.84
N GLY A 219 -6.84 33.91 0.56
CA GLY A 219 -5.85 33.97 -0.52
C GLY A 219 -4.86 32.81 -0.48
N ASN A 220 -5.22 31.68 0.13
CA ASN A 220 -4.39 30.49 0.26
C ASN A 220 -4.34 29.67 -1.05
N GLY A 221 -5.25 29.95 -1.99
CA GLY A 221 -5.36 29.30 -3.29
C GLY A 221 -6.50 28.28 -3.40
N TRP A 222 -7.24 28.04 -2.32
CA TRP A 222 -8.32 27.08 -2.20
C TRP A 222 -9.63 27.84 -1.98
N VAL A 223 -10.56 27.71 -2.92
CA VAL A 223 -11.79 28.52 -2.91
C VAL A 223 -12.80 27.92 -1.93
N ASP A 224 -13.24 28.72 -0.95
CA ASP A 224 -14.25 28.35 0.03
C ASP A 224 -13.90 27.05 0.79
N ASP A 225 -12.64 26.84 1.17
CA ASP A 225 -12.15 25.66 1.91
C ASP A 225 -12.62 25.66 3.39
N ILE A 226 -13.94 25.69 3.58
CA ILE A 226 -14.65 25.89 4.83
C ILE A 226 -14.30 24.80 5.86
N SER A 227 -14.28 23.52 5.46
CA SER A 227 -14.02 22.39 6.37
C SER A 227 -13.37 21.21 5.64
N GLY A 228 -12.29 21.50 4.91
CA GLY A 228 -11.54 20.48 4.15
C GLY A 228 -11.62 20.65 2.64
N TRP A 229 -11.16 19.63 1.91
CA TRP A 229 -11.07 19.66 0.45
C TRP A 229 -11.18 18.27 -0.18
N ASP A 230 -11.82 18.16 -1.34
CA ASP A 230 -11.90 16.96 -2.19
C ASP A 230 -10.99 17.10 -3.43
N LEU A 231 -9.88 16.34 -3.44
CA LEU A 231 -8.96 16.27 -4.58
C LEU A 231 -9.34 15.20 -5.62
N LEU A 232 -10.28 14.31 -5.31
CA LEU A 232 -10.84 13.37 -6.28
C LEU A 232 -11.74 14.11 -7.27
N HIS A 233 -12.63 14.96 -6.76
CA HIS A 233 -13.58 15.74 -7.57
C HIS A 233 -13.14 17.17 -7.87
N ASP A 234 -12.19 17.70 -7.09
CA ASP A 234 -11.64 19.06 -7.14
C ASP A 234 -12.64 20.13 -6.67
N ASP A 235 -13.15 19.97 -5.44
CA ASP A 235 -14.07 20.91 -4.78
C ASP A 235 -13.85 21.00 -3.26
N ASN A 236 -14.62 21.84 -2.58
CA ASN A 236 -14.50 22.14 -1.16
C ASN A 236 -15.31 21.21 -0.24
N ASP A 237 -15.90 20.15 -0.77
CA ASP A 237 -16.72 19.22 0.01
C ASP A 237 -16.06 17.83 0.08
N PRO A 238 -15.29 17.52 1.14
CA PRO A 238 -14.60 16.23 1.30
C PRO A 238 -15.53 15.06 1.65
N LEU A 239 -16.79 15.10 1.18
CA LEU A 239 -17.79 14.08 1.41
C LEU A 239 -17.32 12.72 0.88
N ASP A 240 -17.42 11.69 1.72
CA ASP A 240 -17.29 10.29 1.30
C ASP A 240 -18.56 9.84 0.55
N ASP A 241 -18.65 10.19 -0.73
CA ASP A 241 -19.83 9.95 -1.58
C ASP A 241 -20.08 8.47 -1.95
N VAL A 242 -19.15 7.57 -1.58
CA VAL A 242 -19.27 6.11 -1.78
C VAL A 242 -19.51 5.37 -0.46
N ASP A 243 -19.69 6.10 0.66
CA ASP A 243 -19.88 5.55 2.00
C ASP A 243 -18.80 4.50 2.36
N TYR A 244 -17.53 4.79 2.04
CA TYR A 244 -16.42 3.87 2.33
C TYR A 244 -16.09 3.85 3.83
N GLY A 245 -16.10 5.01 4.47
CA GLY A 245 -16.05 5.19 5.92
C GLY A 245 -14.66 5.12 6.55
N HIS A 246 -13.60 4.87 5.78
CA HIS A 246 -12.23 4.75 6.29
C HIS A 246 -11.73 6.08 6.87
N GLY A 247 -11.83 7.19 6.15
CA GLY A 247 -11.44 8.51 6.65
C GLY A 247 -12.23 8.97 7.87
N THR A 248 -13.50 8.58 7.97
CA THR A 248 -14.33 8.79 9.16
C THR A 248 -13.83 8.00 10.36
N GLY A 249 -13.40 6.75 10.17
CA GLY A 249 -12.76 5.93 11.21
C GLY A 249 -11.46 6.56 11.69
N GLU A 250 -10.61 6.95 10.74
CA GLU A 250 -9.33 7.62 10.97
C GLU A 250 -9.48 8.94 11.76
N ALA A 251 -10.49 9.76 11.44
CA ALA A 251 -10.82 10.96 12.21
C ALA A 251 -11.29 10.65 13.64
N ARG A 252 -12.05 9.55 13.83
CA ARG A 252 -12.48 9.10 15.16
C ARG A 252 -11.31 8.66 16.02
N ASP A 253 -10.38 7.88 15.47
CA ASP A 253 -9.22 7.37 16.20
C ASP A 253 -8.30 8.49 16.72
N SER A 254 -8.17 9.58 15.96
CA SER A 254 -7.34 10.72 16.37
C SER A 254 -8.09 11.76 17.21
N THR A 255 -9.34 12.11 16.87
CA THR A 255 -10.00 13.35 17.39
C THR A 255 -11.40 13.20 17.99
N ALA A 256 -12.03 12.02 17.96
CA ALA A 256 -13.41 11.88 18.47
C ALA A 256 -13.59 12.49 19.87
N ALA A 257 -14.70 13.21 20.04
CA ALA A 257 -14.99 13.98 21.24
C ALA A 257 -15.12 13.10 22.49
N HIS A 258 -15.03 13.76 23.64
CA HIS A 258 -15.19 13.13 24.96
C HIS A 258 -16.45 13.71 25.64
N ASP A 259 -17.63 13.34 25.17
CA ASP A 259 -18.90 14.04 25.46
C ASP A 259 -20.06 13.17 26.01
N GLY A 260 -19.89 11.85 26.10
CA GLY A 260 -20.78 10.94 26.82
C GLY A 260 -21.51 9.90 25.96
N ASP A 261 -21.49 10.04 24.62
CA ASP A 261 -22.45 9.37 23.74
C ASP A 261 -21.85 8.49 22.62
N GLY A 262 -20.52 8.29 22.56
CA GLY A 262 -19.89 7.47 21.50
C GLY A 262 -18.43 6.99 21.72
N ALA A 263 -17.54 7.22 20.74
CA ALA A 263 -16.11 6.85 20.75
C ALA A 263 -15.22 8.01 21.23
N VAL A 264 -14.00 7.74 21.70
CA VAL A 264 -13.04 8.79 22.12
C VAL A 264 -11.74 8.68 21.33
N GLY A 265 -11.29 9.79 20.75
CA GLY A 265 -10.03 9.84 20.01
C GLY A 265 -8.83 9.96 20.93
N THR A 266 -7.64 9.71 20.39
CA THR A 266 -6.40 9.77 21.19
C THR A 266 -6.04 11.20 21.62
N CYS A 267 -6.39 12.21 20.81
CA CYS A 267 -6.39 13.63 21.16
C CYS A 267 -7.83 14.20 21.16
N PRO A 268 -8.64 13.97 22.20
CA PRO A 268 -10.07 14.28 22.19
C PRO A 268 -10.41 15.79 22.23
N THR A 269 -9.39 16.65 22.27
CA THR A 269 -9.55 18.12 22.18
C THR A 269 -8.89 18.71 20.93
N CYS A 270 -8.14 17.91 20.15
CA CYS A 270 -7.66 18.33 18.83
C CYS A 270 -8.81 18.32 17.82
N VAL A 271 -8.64 19.04 16.70
CA VAL A 271 -9.61 19.05 15.59
C VAL A 271 -9.06 18.30 14.38
N HIS A 272 -9.92 17.69 13.57
CA HIS A 272 -9.54 17.06 12.31
C HIS A 272 -9.86 17.94 11.10
N LEU A 273 -8.96 17.98 10.13
CA LEU A 273 -9.17 18.58 8.82
C LEU A 273 -9.32 17.45 7.79
N PRO A 274 -10.53 17.16 7.28
CA PRO A 274 -10.72 16.10 6.30
C PRO A 274 -10.15 16.52 4.94
N VAL A 275 -9.30 15.68 4.36
CA VAL A 275 -8.69 15.88 3.03
C VAL A 275 -8.94 14.62 2.21
N ARG A 276 -9.88 14.69 1.27
CA ARG A 276 -10.23 13.54 0.44
C ARG A 276 -9.27 13.43 -0.74
N VAL A 277 -8.46 12.37 -0.76
CA VAL A 277 -7.45 12.14 -1.82
C VAL A 277 -7.79 10.97 -2.74
N SER A 278 -8.76 10.14 -2.35
CA SER A 278 -9.28 9.02 -3.12
C SER A 278 -10.67 8.61 -2.60
N ASP A 279 -11.27 7.57 -3.18
CA ASP A 279 -12.52 6.95 -2.71
C ASP A 279 -12.27 5.81 -1.69
N SER A 280 -11.01 5.47 -1.43
CA SER A 280 -10.56 4.50 -0.42
C SER A 280 -9.19 4.89 0.14
N PHE A 281 -8.59 4.01 0.94
CA PHE A 281 -7.19 4.13 1.35
C PHE A 281 -6.17 3.84 0.23
N ILE A 282 -6.60 3.49 -1.00
CA ILE A 282 -5.71 3.37 -2.16
C ILE A 282 -5.79 4.65 -3.00
N ALA A 283 -4.69 5.40 -3.08
CA ALA A 283 -4.66 6.76 -3.62
C ALA A 283 -3.68 6.95 -4.81
N ASP A 284 -3.84 8.08 -5.49
CA ASP A 284 -2.83 8.63 -6.39
C ASP A 284 -1.84 9.47 -5.58
N GLY A 285 -0.54 9.19 -5.71
CA GLY A 285 0.54 9.91 -5.04
C GLY A 285 0.58 11.41 -5.39
N GLY A 286 0.05 11.81 -6.55
CA GLY A 286 -0.08 13.22 -6.94
C GLY A 286 -1.15 13.95 -6.13
N ARG A 287 -2.30 13.31 -5.91
CA ARG A 287 -3.36 13.81 -5.03
C ARG A 287 -2.91 13.82 -3.56
N PHE A 288 -2.21 12.77 -3.12
CA PHE A 288 -1.57 12.79 -1.79
C PHE A 288 -0.65 14.02 -1.62
N ALA A 289 0.23 14.28 -2.58
CA ALA A 289 1.14 15.42 -2.53
C ALA A 289 0.38 16.77 -2.45
N ALA A 290 -0.67 16.94 -3.27
CA ALA A 290 -1.52 18.12 -3.22
C ALA A 290 -2.27 18.23 -1.87
N GLY A 291 -2.71 17.11 -1.29
CA GLY A 291 -3.38 17.05 0.00
C GLY A 291 -2.48 17.46 1.16
N VAL A 292 -1.20 17.07 1.13
CA VAL A 292 -0.21 17.55 2.11
C VAL A 292 -0.02 19.05 1.99
N LEU A 293 0.05 19.59 0.77
CA LEU A 293 0.18 21.03 0.56
C LEU A 293 -1.05 21.81 1.01
N PHE A 294 -2.26 21.30 0.74
CA PHE A 294 -3.50 21.83 1.27
C PHE A 294 -3.47 21.85 2.80
N ALA A 295 -3.14 20.73 3.45
CA ALA A 295 -3.03 20.65 4.90
C ALA A 295 -2.09 21.72 5.48
N LEU A 296 -0.94 21.95 4.84
CA LEU A 296 0.01 23.00 5.27
C LEU A 296 -0.53 24.42 5.03
N ASP A 297 -1.22 24.66 3.91
CA ASP A 297 -1.85 25.96 3.60
C ASP A 297 -3.00 26.26 4.58
N SER A 298 -3.76 25.25 5.03
CA SER A 298 -4.83 25.37 6.03
C SER A 298 -4.34 25.39 7.49
N GLY A 299 -3.02 25.25 7.71
CA GLY A 299 -2.39 25.36 9.03
C GLY A 299 -2.42 24.08 9.88
N ALA A 300 -2.36 22.91 9.25
CA ALA A 300 -2.27 21.63 9.95
C ALA A 300 -0.98 21.50 10.78
N ASP A 301 -1.11 20.84 11.93
CA ASP A 301 -0.01 20.56 12.86
C ASP A 301 0.51 19.12 12.73
N VAL A 302 -0.33 18.22 12.24
CA VAL A 302 0.00 16.81 11.96
C VAL A 302 -0.67 16.41 10.67
N VAL A 303 0.03 15.67 9.82
CA VAL A 303 -0.56 14.97 8.68
C VAL A 303 -0.70 13.49 9.07
N GLN A 304 -1.93 13.00 9.04
CA GLN A 304 -2.30 11.60 9.20
C GLN A 304 -2.48 10.99 7.82
N GLU A 305 -1.65 10.00 7.50
CA GLU A 305 -1.54 9.37 6.19
C GLU A 305 -1.74 7.85 6.35
N ALA A 306 -2.98 7.40 6.25
CA ALA A 306 -3.36 6.01 6.39
C ALA A 306 -3.55 5.32 5.02
N LEU A 307 -2.69 5.63 4.04
CA LEU A 307 -2.91 5.29 2.63
C LEU A 307 -1.85 4.32 2.09
N GLY A 308 -2.18 3.73 0.95
CA GLY A 308 -1.23 3.21 -0.01
C GLY A 308 -1.41 3.91 -1.36
N ALA A 309 -0.32 4.27 -2.04
CA ALA A 309 -0.37 4.91 -3.35
C ALA A 309 -0.09 3.92 -4.48
N ILE A 310 -0.77 4.07 -5.63
CA ILE A 310 -0.52 3.26 -6.85
C ILE A 310 0.65 3.76 -7.70
N ASN A 311 1.07 5.01 -7.50
CA ASN A 311 2.18 5.70 -8.18
C ASN A 311 2.95 6.60 -7.19
N ASN A 312 4.09 7.15 -7.62
CA ASN A 312 4.96 7.96 -6.78
C ASN A 312 5.60 9.13 -7.55
N PRO A 313 4.84 10.21 -7.80
CA PRO A 313 5.40 11.41 -8.41
C PRO A 313 6.46 12.05 -7.47
N PRO A 314 7.51 12.69 -8.01
CA PRO A 314 8.54 13.37 -7.20
C PRO A 314 7.98 14.41 -6.21
N GLN A 315 6.81 14.96 -6.52
CA GLN A 315 6.09 15.91 -5.69
C GLN A 315 5.67 15.34 -4.34
N ALA A 316 5.46 14.02 -4.21
CA ALA A 316 5.13 13.39 -2.94
C ALA A 316 6.26 13.58 -1.91
N GLN A 317 7.51 13.27 -2.28
CA GLN A 317 8.66 13.52 -1.42
C GLN A 317 8.84 15.02 -1.13
N ALA A 318 8.66 15.88 -2.15
CA ALA A 318 8.82 17.32 -1.98
C ALA A 318 7.77 17.94 -1.03
N ALA A 319 6.52 17.44 -1.05
CA ALA A 319 5.47 17.86 -0.13
C ALA A 319 5.74 17.39 1.31
N ILE A 320 6.22 16.15 1.49
CA ILE A 320 6.65 15.63 2.79
C ILE A 320 7.83 16.44 3.35
N ASP A 321 8.82 16.77 2.52
CA ASP A 321 9.94 17.61 2.93
C ASP A 321 9.47 19.02 3.33
N ALA A 322 8.50 19.59 2.59
CA ALA A 322 7.90 20.88 2.95
C ALA A 322 7.15 20.84 4.29
N ALA A 323 6.52 19.72 4.64
CA ALA A 323 5.90 19.50 5.94
C ALA A 323 6.95 19.36 7.05
N TRP A 324 7.99 18.55 6.82
CA TRP A 324 9.10 18.32 7.75
C TRP A 324 9.81 19.63 8.14
N GLU A 325 10.14 20.46 7.15
CA GLU A 325 10.79 21.76 7.36
C GLU A 325 9.93 22.78 8.11
N ARG A 326 8.59 22.63 8.06
CA ARG A 326 7.62 23.45 8.79
C ARG A 326 7.28 22.91 10.17
N GLY A 327 7.89 21.79 10.58
CA GLY A 327 7.62 21.16 11.87
C GLY A 327 6.27 20.46 11.92
N VAL A 328 5.73 20.04 10.78
CA VAL A 328 4.50 19.26 10.66
C VAL A 328 4.88 17.80 10.40
N PRO A 329 4.75 16.88 11.38
CA PRO A 329 5.07 15.47 11.17
C PRO A 329 4.04 14.78 10.28
N VAL A 330 4.51 13.92 9.37
CA VAL A 330 3.66 13.02 8.57
C VAL A 330 3.70 11.63 9.22
N VAL A 331 2.60 11.22 9.85
CA VAL A 331 2.43 9.89 10.44
C VAL A 331 1.84 8.97 9.38
N ALA A 332 2.54 7.89 9.07
CA ALA A 332 2.29 7.08 7.89
C ALA A 332 1.99 5.63 8.23
N SER A 333 1.10 5.01 7.44
CA SER A 333 0.80 3.59 7.55
C SER A 333 1.93 2.71 6.99
N MET A 334 2.08 1.53 7.56
CA MET A 334 2.97 0.48 7.02
C MET A 334 2.25 -0.46 6.03
N ALA A 335 0.94 -0.30 5.82
CA ALA A 335 0.07 -1.15 4.99
C ALA A 335 -0.18 -2.57 5.55
N ASP A 336 -1.08 -3.31 4.92
CA ASP A 336 -1.92 -4.34 5.57
C ASP A 336 -1.72 -5.78 5.04
N GLU A 337 -0.64 -6.06 4.32
CA GLU A 337 -0.48 -7.31 3.57
C GLU A 337 0.42 -8.37 4.26
N GLN A 338 0.86 -8.10 5.49
CA GLN A 338 1.83 -8.92 6.23
C GLN A 338 3.07 -9.25 5.37
N SER A 339 3.52 -8.25 4.64
CA SER A 339 4.61 -8.27 3.66
C SER A 339 5.80 -7.47 4.19
N GLN A 340 6.94 -7.56 3.50
CA GLN A 340 8.11 -6.72 3.75
C GLN A 340 8.25 -5.59 2.74
N HIS A 341 7.28 -5.43 1.84
CA HIS A 341 7.34 -4.39 0.82
C HIS A 341 7.29 -2.99 1.45
N ALA A 342 8.06 -2.07 0.89
CA ALA A 342 8.13 -0.70 1.35
C ALA A 342 7.03 0.12 0.66
N ASN A 343 5.81 0.12 1.23
CA ASN A 343 4.68 0.80 0.63
C ASN A 343 4.84 2.33 0.63
N LEU A 344 4.29 3.00 -0.37
CA LEU A 344 4.38 4.45 -0.55
C LEU A 344 3.03 5.10 -0.23
N PRO A 345 2.99 6.31 0.34
CA PRO A 345 4.14 7.19 0.61
C PRO A 345 4.88 6.89 1.92
N GLY A 346 4.41 5.96 2.77
CA GLY A 346 5.04 5.66 4.06
C GLY A 346 6.53 5.32 4.03
N ALA A 347 7.03 4.74 2.94
CA ALA A 347 8.46 4.43 2.74
C ALA A 347 9.33 5.62 2.30
N LEU A 348 8.75 6.77 1.97
CA LEU A 348 9.49 8.00 1.62
C LEU A 348 10.31 8.52 2.80
N SER A 349 11.23 9.44 2.53
CA SER A 349 12.01 10.09 3.60
C SER A 349 11.12 11.04 4.40
N HIS A 350 11.46 11.24 5.68
CA HIS A 350 10.78 12.18 6.60
C HIS A 350 9.32 11.84 6.98
N THR A 351 8.86 10.62 6.69
CA THR A 351 7.64 10.04 7.28
C THR A 351 7.93 9.38 8.65
N ILE A 352 6.88 9.18 9.45
CA ILE A 352 6.86 8.39 10.70
C ILE A 352 6.00 7.14 10.46
N PRO A 353 6.57 6.05 9.88
CA PRO A 353 5.83 4.83 9.56
C PRO A 353 5.53 3.97 10.80
N VAL A 354 4.26 3.60 10.99
CA VAL A 354 3.79 2.87 12.17
C VAL A 354 3.17 1.50 11.85
N ASN A 355 3.47 0.52 12.70
CA ASN A 355 2.90 -0.83 12.64
C ASN A 355 1.79 -1.03 13.68
N SER A 356 0.94 -2.03 13.47
CA SER A 356 -0.17 -2.39 14.36
C SER A 356 0.14 -3.57 15.28
N ILE A 357 -0.17 -3.46 16.58
CA ILE A 357 -0.22 -4.58 17.53
C ILE A 357 -1.56 -4.63 18.25
N THR A 358 -2.04 -5.84 18.57
CA THR A 358 -3.38 -6.08 19.13
C THR A 358 -3.32 -7.00 20.36
N GLU A 359 -4.43 -7.13 21.10
CA GLU A 359 -4.54 -8.09 22.23
C GLU A 359 -4.94 -9.53 21.82
N GLY A 360 -5.29 -9.75 20.56
CA GLY A 360 -5.73 -11.06 20.05
C GLY A 360 -6.24 -11.00 18.61
N ALA A 361 -5.63 -11.79 17.72
CA ALA A 361 -5.98 -11.84 16.30
C ALA A 361 -7.10 -12.85 16.00
N GLY A 362 -8.33 -12.41 16.21
CA GLY A 362 -9.51 -13.11 15.70
C GLY A 362 -10.00 -14.30 16.56
N PRO A 363 -10.90 -15.15 16.00
CA PRO A 363 -11.67 -16.13 16.77
C PRO A 363 -10.84 -17.17 17.55
N LEU A 364 -9.62 -17.45 17.10
CA LEU A 364 -8.69 -18.34 17.81
C LEU A 364 -7.98 -17.64 18.98
N GLY A 365 -7.67 -16.34 18.85
CA GLY A 365 -7.17 -15.52 19.96
C GLY A 365 -8.18 -15.42 21.10
N ASP A 366 -9.47 -15.27 20.78
CA ASP A 366 -10.56 -15.33 21.76
C ASP A 366 -10.63 -16.69 22.47
N LEU A 367 -10.45 -17.79 21.72
CA LEU A 367 -10.41 -19.13 22.28
C LEU A 367 -9.15 -19.38 23.14
N ALA A 368 -8.01 -18.82 22.75
CA ALA A 368 -6.76 -18.83 23.53
C ALA A 368 -6.95 -18.09 24.85
N ARG A 369 -7.55 -16.90 24.80
CA ARG A 369 -7.93 -16.12 25.98
C ARG A 369 -8.87 -16.91 26.88
N LEU A 370 -9.86 -17.60 26.31
CA LEU A 370 -10.77 -18.48 27.05
C LEU A 370 -10.07 -19.71 27.66
N ALA A 371 -9.05 -20.25 26.99
CA ALA A 371 -8.34 -21.46 27.41
C ALA A 371 -7.23 -21.19 28.43
N THR A 372 -6.52 -20.07 28.29
CA THR A 372 -5.33 -19.71 29.07
C THR A 372 -5.61 -18.64 30.12
N GLY A 373 -6.65 -17.82 29.91
CA GLY A 373 -6.95 -16.66 30.74
C GLY A 373 -5.97 -15.49 30.57
N ARG A 374 -5.05 -15.57 29.60
CA ARG A 374 -4.02 -14.56 29.33
C ARG A 374 -4.36 -13.67 28.13
N ARG A 375 -3.91 -12.42 28.15
CA ARG A 375 -3.95 -11.48 27.02
C ARG A 375 -2.52 -11.23 26.53
N ASP A 376 -2.35 -10.93 25.26
CA ASP A 376 -1.02 -10.65 24.69
C ASP A 376 -1.07 -9.37 23.86
N GLY A 377 -0.72 -8.24 24.47
CA GLY A 377 -0.78 -6.91 23.85
C GLY A 377 0.41 -6.59 22.96
N LEU A 378 1.06 -7.60 22.40
CA LEU A 378 2.21 -7.50 21.48
C LEU A 378 2.02 -8.41 20.26
N ALA A 379 0.80 -8.87 20.01
CA ALA A 379 0.50 -9.71 18.87
C ALA A 379 0.42 -8.84 17.61
N LEU A 380 1.33 -9.07 16.66
CA LEU A 380 1.22 -8.54 15.31
C LEU A 380 0.18 -9.39 14.58
N ASN A 381 -0.94 -8.79 14.21
CA ASN A 381 -1.92 -9.45 13.35
C ASN A 381 -1.42 -9.45 11.90
N GLY A 382 -2.00 -10.29 11.05
CA GLY A 382 -1.67 -10.33 9.62
C GLY A 382 -2.14 -9.11 8.80
N CYS A 383 -2.35 -7.96 9.44
CA CYS A 383 -2.83 -6.72 8.83
C CYS A 383 -1.88 -5.55 9.14
N THR A 384 -0.57 -5.80 9.04
CA THR A 384 0.50 -4.80 9.12
C THR A 384 1.74 -5.35 8.42
N ASN A 385 2.47 -4.54 7.65
CA ASN A 385 3.75 -4.95 7.09
C ASN A 385 4.90 -4.82 8.09
N THR A 386 6.06 -5.33 7.71
CA THR A 386 7.30 -5.25 8.50
C THR A 386 8.45 -4.86 7.58
N GLY A 387 9.65 -4.61 8.09
CA GLY A 387 10.84 -4.38 7.29
C GLY A 387 11.67 -3.18 7.74
N GLY A 388 12.65 -2.82 6.90
CA GLY A 388 13.67 -1.81 7.22
C GLY A 388 13.21 -0.37 7.39
N ILE A 389 11.91 -0.11 7.34
CA ILE A 389 11.31 1.22 7.51
C ILE A 389 10.48 1.37 8.77
N ALA A 390 10.14 0.30 9.50
CA ALA A 390 9.30 0.40 10.70
C ALA A 390 9.93 1.31 11.77
N TRP A 391 9.15 2.23 12.36
CA TRP A 391 9.63 3.09 13.45
C TRP A 391 9.15 2.67 14.82
N VAL A 392 7.85 2.52 14.99
CA VAL A 392 7.22 2.13 16.25
C VAL A 392 6.01 1.27 15.94
N THR A 393 5.60 0.47 16.91
CA THR A 393 4.34 -0.26 16.85
C THR A 393 3.33 0.36 17.81
N VAL A 394 2.06 0.39 17.40
CA VAL A 394 0.99 1.11 18.08
C VAL A 394 -0.13 0.12 18.41
N PRO A 395 -0.60 0.10 19.68
CA PRO A 395 -1.79 -0.66 20.05
C PRO A 395 -3.02 -0.19 19.28
N SER A 396 -3.69 -1.12 18.61
CA SER A 396 -4.92 -0.91 17.83
C SER A 396 -5.89 -2.08 18.06
N SER A 397 -7.09 -1.97 17.50
CA SER A 397 -8.07 -3.06 17.40
C SER A 397 -8.14 -3.70 16.00
N GLY A 398 -7.53 -3.04 15.00
CA GLY A 398 -7.53 -3.43 13.59
C GLY A 398 -6.14 -3.36 12.93
N CYS A 399 -6.09 -2.78 11.74
CA CYS A 399 -4.93 -2.79 10.86
C CYS A 399 -3.98 -1.60 11.12
N SER A 400 -2.99 -1.40 10.24
CA SER A 400 -2.02 -0.31 10.36
C SER A 400 -2.64 1.09 10.18
N SER A 401 -3.80 1.20 9.52
CA SER A 401 -4.57 2.46 9.43
C SER A 401 -5.00 2.98 10.81
N GLU A 402 -5.73 2.19 11.61
CA GLU A 402 -6.13 2.62 12.96
C GLU A 402 -4.90 2.94 13.86
N ALA A 403 -3.79 2.21 13.69
CA ALA A 403 -2.53 2.54 14.36
C ALA A 403 -2.00 3.94 13.96
N THR A 404 -2.19 4.33 12.69
CA THR A 404 -1.86 5.65 12.15
C THR A 404 -2.75 6.73 12.77
N GLY A 405 -4.07 6.55 12.80
CA GLY A 405 -4.98 7.49 13.48
C GLY A 405 -4.70 7.66 14.98
N ASN A 406 -4.48 6.54 15.68
CA ASN A 406 -4.10 6.57 17.10
C ASN A 406 -2.77 7.32 17.33
N SER A 407 -1.77 7.11 16.47
CA SER A 407 -0.47 7.77 16.63
C SER A 407 -0.49 9.24 16.21
N ALA A 408 -1.28 9.63 15.21
CA ALA A 408 -1.47 11.02 14.82
C ALA A 408 -2.07 11.85 15.97
N GLY A 409 -3.08 11.34 16.67
CA GLY A 409 -3.59 12.02 17.87
C GLY A 409 -2.60 12.02 19.03
N MET A 410 -1.80 10.95 19.23
CA MET A 410 -0.68 11.00 20.20
C MET A 410 0.35 12.09 19.86
N VAL A 411 0.65 12.32 18.58
CA VAL A 411 1.50 13.44 18.13
C VAL A 411 0.82 14.78 18.39
N GLY A 412 -0.49 14.90 18.14
CA GLY A 412 -1.29 16.07 18.52
C GLY A 412 -1.22 16.40 20.02
N LEU A 413 -1.21 15.38 20.90
CA LEU A 413 -0.99 15.56 22.33
C LEU A 413 0.43 16.07 22.65
N ILE A 414 1.46 15.58 21.95
CA ILE A 414 2.84 16.03 22.13
C ILE A 414 2.97 17.52 21.81
N GLU A 415 2.44 17.98 20.66
CA GLU A 415 2.45 19.40 20.30
C GLU A 415 1.59 20.25 21.24
N SER A 416 0.41 19.75 21.60
CA SER A 416 -0.46 20.39 22.61
C SER A 416 0.29 20.63 23.91
N THR A 417 1.01 19.61 24.38
CA THR A 417 1.81 19.67 25.61
C THR A 417 2.98 20.63 25.48
N ALA A 418 3.66 20.66 24.33
CA ALA A 418 4.76 21.59 24.09
C ALA A 418 4.29 23.05 24.17
N ARG A 419 3.12 23.36 23.59
CA ARG A 419 2.48 24.68 23.66
C ARG A 419 2.03 25.00 25.10
N ASN A 420 1.40 24.06 25.79
CA ASN A 420 0.89 24.25 27.16
C ASN A 420 2.01 24.40 28.20
N ALA A 421 3.13 23.69 28.02
CA ALA A 421 4.32 23.82 28.85
C ALA A 421 5.10 25.13 28.56
N GLY A 422 4.74 25.87 27.51
CA GLY A 422 5.41 27.10 27.11
C GLY A 422 6.85 26.85 26.68
N LEU A 423 7.12 25.73 26.00
CA LEU A 423 8.44 25.46 25.46
C LEU A 423 8.84 26.53 24.45
N THR A 424 10.13 26.84 24.41
CA THR A 424 10.64 27.76 23.38
C THR A 424 10.49 27.10 22.02
N ARG A 425 9.88 27.84 21.08
CA ARG A 425 9.72 27.42 19.69
C ARG A 425 11.06 27.11 19.05
N HIS A 426 11.09 26.05 18.25
CA HIS A 426 12.27 25.63 17.53
C HIS A 426 12.87 26.77 16.67
N PRO A 427 14.19 27.03 16.71
CA PRO A 427 14.79 28.16 16.01
C PRO A 427 14.58 28.15 14.49
N ASP A 428 14.58 26.98 13.85
CA ASP A 428 14.42 26.89 12.40
C ASP A 428 12.99 27.24 11.98
N LEU A 429 11.99 26.91 12.80
CA LEU A 429 10.60 27.31 12.55
C LEU A 429 10.44 28.83 12.65
N VAL A 430 11.06 29.43 13.66
CA VAL A 430 11.13 30.90 13.79
C VAL A 430 11.84 31.53 12.59
N ALA A 431 12.93 30.92 12.10
CA ALA A 431 13.66 31.39 10.93
C ALA A 431 12.85 31.25 9.63
N ALA A 432 12.01 30.23 9.53
CA ALA A 432 11.04 30.02 8.44
C ALA A 432 9.82 30.96 8.53
N GLY A 433 9.72 31.80 9.56
CA GLY A 433 8.60 32.71 9.76
C GLY A 433 7.41 32.11 10.49
N LEU A 434 7.52 30.87 10.97
CA LEU A 434 6.51 30.18 11.76
C LEU A 434 6.70 30.55 13.24
N HIS A 435 6.05 31.63 13.67
CA HIS A 435 6.13 32.16 15.03
C HIS A 435 4.78 32.66 15.57
N GLY A 436 3.69 32.40 14.84
CA GLY A 436 2.32 32.63 15.27
C GLY A 436 1.95 31.78 16.49
N PRO A 437 0.84 32.10 17.16
CA PRO A 437 0.38 31.35 18.34
C PRO A 437 -0.10 29.93 18.01
N HIS A 438 -0.46 29.65 16.76
CA HIS A 438 -1.00 28.37 16.29
C HIS A 438 0.04 27.48 15.58
N ASP A 439 1.25 27.99 15.32
CA ASP A 439 2.31 27.18 14.69
C ASP A 439 2.88 26.14 15.68
N ASN A 440 3.47 25.06 15.16
CA ASN A 440 4.14 24.00 15.94
C ASN A 440 5.42 24.42 16.65
N VAL A 441 5.57 23.96 17.90
CA VAL A 441 6.64 24.39 18.81
C VAL A 441 7.88 23.53 18.67
N LEU A 442 7.71 22.24 18.41
CA LEU A 442 8.79 21.31 18.13
C LEU A 442 8.99 21.18 16.63
N SER A 443 10.21 20.82 16.20
CA SER A 443 10.42 20.37 14.81
C SER A 443 9.89 18.95 14.62
N SER A 444 9.66 18.54 13.38
CA SER A 444 9.26 17.15 13.08
C SER A 444 10.32 16.14 13.53
N SER A 445 11.61 16.50 13.46
CA SER A 445 12.70 15.70 14.02
C SER A 445 12.59 15.59 15.54
N GLU A 446 12.33 16.67 16.28
CA GLU A 446 12.15 16.60 17.74
C GLU A 446 10.97 15.70 18.14
N VAL A 447 9.83 15.76 17.44
CA VAL A 447 8.68 14.85 17.64
C VAL A 447 9.10 13.40 17.40
N ALA A 448 9.75 13.12 16.26
CA ALA A 448 10.28 11.80 15.91
C ALA A 448 11.19 11.23 17.00
N GLN A 449 12.11 12.06 17.53
CA GLN A 449 13.02 11.62 18.59
C GLN A 449 12.31 11.37 19.92
N VAL A 450 11.28 12.16 20.27
CA VAL A 450 10.47 11.92 21.48
C VAL A 450 9.77 10.56 21.40
N LEU A 451 9.12 10.24 20.27
CA LEU A 451 8.44 8.95 20.09
C LEU A 451 9.42 7.78 20.23
N ARG A 452 10.54 7.83 19.52
CA ARG A 452 11.58 6.78 19.54
C ARG A 452 12.20 6.61 20.94
N ALA A 453 12.53 7.72 21.61
CA ALA A 453 13.22 7.68 22.89
C ALA A 453 12.33 7.22 24.06
N THR A 454 11.00 7.25 23.89
CA THR A 454 10.04 6.89 24.94
C THR A 454 9.31 5.57 24.70
N ALA A 455 9.47 4.97 23.51
CA ALA A 455 8.92 3.67 23.18
C ALA A 455 9.41 2.56 24.13
N ASP A 456 8.54 1.58 24.36
CA ASP A 456 8.84 0.36 25.11
C ASP A 456 9.47 -0.67 24.17
N ASP A 457 10.78 -0.88 24.30
CA ASP A 457 11.55 -1.89 23.55
C ASP A 457 10.93 -3.30 23.72
N VAL A 458 10.69 -4.00 22.60
CA VAL A 458 10.07 -5.33 22.54
C VAL A 458 11.11 -6.36 22.13
N ASP A 459 11.72 -7.05 23.10
CA ASP A 459 12.79 -8.02 22.85
C ASP A 459 12.40 -9.44 23.30
N PHE A 460 12.09 -10.31 22.33
CA PHE A 460 11.85 -11.75 22.55
C PHE A 460 13.14 -12.58 22.47
N SER A 461 14.24 -12.01 21.96
CA SER A 461 15.47 -12.75 21.67
C SER A 461 16.35 -12.99 22.88
N THR A 462 16.35 -12.09 23.86
CA THR A 462 17.22 -12.18 25.04
C THR A 462 16.67 -13.21 26.04
N PRO A 463 17.44 -14.17 26.55
CA PRO A 463 16.95 -15.08 27.59
C PRO A 463 16.69 -14.37 28.94
N ALA A 464 15.53 -14.59 29.56
CA ALA A 464 15.19 -14.09 30.91
C ALA A 464 15.12 -15.21 31.97
N ALA A 465 15.23 -14.87 33.26
CA ALA A 465 15.01 -15.82 34.37
C ALA A 465 13.91 -15.25 35.28
N PRO A 466 12.98 -16.06 35.85
CA PRO A 466 12.97 -17.53 35.93
C PRO A 466 12.35 -18.24 34.71
N ASP A 467 12.06 -17.52 33.62
CA ASP A 467 11.50 -18.07 32.38
C ASP A 467 12.54 -18.11 31.24
N PRO A 468 13.45 -19.10 31.24
CA PRO A 468 14.58 -19.17 30.30
C PRO A 468 14.19 -19.67 28.90
N ALA A 469 12.90 -19.84 28.59
CA ALA A 469 12.48 -20.06 27.21
C ALA A 469 12.34 -18.68 26.57
N ASN A 470 13.10 -18.41 25.50
CA ASN A 470 12.77 -17.32 24.60
C ASN A 470 11.28 -17.46 24.25
N GLU A 471 10.49 -16.38 24.37
CA GLU A 471 9.04 -16.40 24.09
C GLU A 471 8.76 -16.44 22.58
N ASP A 472 9.61 -17.12 21.81
CA ASP A 472 9.57 -17.26 20.35
C ASP A 472 8.29 -17.95 19.85
N VAL A 473 7.50 -18.49 20.78
CA VAL A 473 6.22 -19.15 20.53
C VAL A 473 5.17 -18.58 21.48
N ASP A 474 4.01 -18.21 20.95
CA ASP A 474 2.88 -17.70 21.73
C ASP A 474 2.19 -18.80 22.56
N ASP A 475 1.18 -18.42 23.35
CA ASP A 475 0.44 -19.34 24.20
C ASP A 475 -0.39 -20.40 23.43
N LEU A 476 -0.52 -20.25 22.09
CA LEU A 476 -1.18 -21.18 21.18
C LEU A 476 -0.21 -22.11 20.43
N GLY A 477 1.10 -21.90 20.54
CA GLY A 477 2.09 -22.67 19.79
C GLY A 477 2.48 -22.03 18.44
N GLN A 478 2.06 -20.80 18.16
CA GLN A 478 2.41 -20.06 16.94
C GLN A 478 3.74 -19.34 17.12
N ARG A 479 4.54 -19.24 16.06
CA ARG A 479 5.86 -18.63 16.13
C ARG A 479 5.71 -17.10 16.09
N ARG A 480 6.33 -16.40 17.05
CA ARG A 480 6.37 -14.93 17.03
C ARG A 480 7.30 -14.41 15.94
N PHE A 481 7.01 -13.22 15.46
CA PHE A 481 7.95 -12.48 14.62
C PHE A 481 9.27 -12.24 15.37
N PRO A 482 10.43 -12.31 14.69
CA PRO A 482 11.71 -12.04 15.33
C PRO A 482 11.82 -10.58 15.76
N THR A 483 12.13 -10.35 17.03
CA THR A 483 12.50 -9.04 17.56
C THR A 483 13.85 -9.12 18.26
N VAL A 484 14.54 -7.99 18.39
CA VAL A 484 15.82 -7.88 19.11
C VAL A 484 15.83 -6.60 19.92
N ARG A 485 16.70 -6.55 20.92
CA ARG A 485 16.90 -5.33 21.72
C ARG A 485 17.21 -4.11 20.85
N GLY A 486 16.50 -3.01 21.08
CA GLY A 486 16.70 -1.74 20.40
C GLY A 486 15.80 -1.64 19.17
N TRP A 487 16.37 -1.24 18.02
CA TRP A 487 15.58 -1.24 16.78
C TRP A 487 15.62 -2.62 16.11
N ASP A 488 14.45 -3.09 15.67
CA ASP A 488 14.28 -4.28 14.84
C ASP A 488 13.27 -4.05 13.68
N ALA A 489 13.29 -4.93 12.67
CA ALA A 489 12.46 -4.79 11.47
C ALA A 489 10.97 -5.07 11.71
N THR A 490 10.59 -5.57 12.88
CA THR A 490 9.23 -5.99 13.22
C THR A 490 8.50 -4.90 14.01
N THR A 491 9.11 -4.44 15.12
CA THR A 491 8.50 -3.49 16.07
C THR A 491 9.13 -2.10 16.00
N GLY A 492 10.15 -1.91 15.15
CA GLY A 492 10.91 -0.68 15.10
C GLY A 492 11.67 -0.48 16.42
N PHE A 493 11.55 0.71 17.03
CA PHE A 493 12.06 1.03 18.37
C PHE A 493 11.17 0.50 19.50
N GLY A 494 10.10 -0.22 19.19
CA GLY A 494 9.20 -0.84 20.16
C GLY A 494 7.80 -0.21 20.18
N ARG A 495 7.03 -0.56 21.22
CA ARG A 495 5.65 -0.09 21.38
C ARG A 495 5.60 1.36 21.84
N VAL A 496 4.78 2.18 21.19
CA VAL A 496 4.58 3.59 21.60
C VAL A 496 4.12 3.71 23.06
N ASN A 497 4.63 4.72 23.75
CA ASN A 497 4.23 5.07 25.12
C ASN A 497 3.86 6.54 25.21
N ALA A 498 2.56 6.81 25.05
CA ALA A 498 2.02 8.16 25.02
C ALA A 498 2.25 8.91 26.34
N TYR A 499 2.16 8.22 27.49
CA TYR A 499 2.40 8.85 28.79
C TYR A 499 3.82 9.36 28.92
N GLU A 500 4.83 8.53 28.64
CA GLU A 500 6.23 8.97 28.78
C GLU A 500 6.59 10.01 27.72
N ALA A 501 6.04 9.93 26.51
CA ALA A 501 6.20 10.97 25.48
C ALA A 501 5.68 12.34 25.94
N VAL A 502 4.40 12.41 26.32
CA VAL A 502 3.75 13.63 26.83
C VAL A 502 4.44 14.15 28.08
N ARG A 503 4.76 13.25 29.02
CA ARG A 503 5.48 13.60 30.25
C ARG A 503 6.85 14.19 29.96
N SER A 504 7.62 13.61 29.04
CA SER A 504 8.95 14.09 28.67
C SER A 504 8.88 15.53 28.16
N VAL A 505 7.93 15.82 27.26
CA VAL A 505 7.69 17.17 26.73
C VAL A 505 7.23 18.14 27.81
N SER A 506 6.30 17.73 28.69
CA SER A 506 5.82 18.58 29.80
C SER A 506 6.94 19.03 30.76
N LEU A 507 8.02 18.26 30.84
CA LEU A 507 9.20 18.54 31.65
C LEU A 507 10.30 19.28 30.89
N GLY A 508 10.09 19.60 29.60
CA GLY A 508 11.10 20.19 28.73
C GLY A 508 12.25 19.24 28.37
N VAL A 509 12.04 17.94 28.52
CA VAL A 509 13.00 16.88 28.21
C VAL A 509 12.74 16.42 26.77
N VAL A 510 13.30 17.13 25.80
CA VAL A 510 13.22 16.76 24.38
C VAL A 510 14.62 16.31 23.93
N PRO A 511 14.77 15.13 23.28
CA PRO A 511 16.09 14.66 22.81
C PRO A 511 16.70 15.54 21.71
N PRO A 512 18.02 15.46 21.47
CA PRO A 512 18.64 16.16 20.34
C PRO A 512 18.20 15.56 19.00
N GLU A 513 18.28 16.35 17.94
CA GLU A 513 17.86 15.99 16.59
C GLU A 513 18.91 15.15 15.87
N ALA A 514 18.46 14.09 15.23
CA ALA A 514 19.22 13.20 14.37
C ALA A 514 18.37 12.95 13.11
N ASP A 515 18.93 13.27 11.95
CA ASP A 515 18.23 13.15 10.66
C ASP A 515 19.24 12.80 9.56
N LEU A 516 19.12 11.63 8.95
CA LEU A 516 19.90 11.24 7.78
C LEU A 516 19.13 11.56 6.51
N THR A 517 19.79 12.23 5.57
CA THR A 517 19.26 12.48 4.22
C THR A 517 19.95 11.64 3.15
N GLY A 518 21.10 11.02 3.46
CA GLY A 518 21.85 10.20 2.50
C GLY A 518 22.88 9.28 3.16
N PRO A 519 23.23 8.14 2.54
CA PRO A 519 22.82 7.68 1.21
C PRO A 519 21.33 7.33 1.07
N ASP A 520 20.84 7.26 -0.17
CA ASP A 520 19.45 6.95 -0.49
C ASP A 520 19.05 5.63 0.15
N ARG A 521 17.89 5.64 0.83
CA ARG A 521 17.34 4.42 1.44
C ARG A 521 17.14 3.39 0.33
N PHE A 522 17.48 2.13 0.60
CA PHE A 522 17.39 1.05 -0.39
C PHE A 522 18.33 1.25 -1.61
N GLY A 523 19.27 2.18 -1.54
CA GLY A 523 20.22 2.46 -2.62
C GLY A 523 21.19 1.31 -2.85
N LEU A 524 21.43 0.96 -4.12
CA LEU A 524 22.37 -0.09 -4.52
C LEU A 524 23.74 0.51 -4.85
N LEU A 525 24.62 0.50 -3.86
CA LEU A 525 25.97 1.08 -3.88
C LEU A 525 27.02 0.06 -4.40
N PRO A 526 28.09 0.54 -5.08
CA PRO A 526 29.16 -0.34 -5.57
C PRO A 526 30.03 -0.89 -4.44
N THR A 527 30.84 -1.92 -4.69
CA THR A 527 31.71 -2.53 -3.66
C THR A 527 33.03 -1.78 -3.43
N THR A 528 33.30 -0.71 -4.18
CA THR A 528 34.54 0.07 -4.07
C THR A 528 34.27 1.57 -4.09
N GLY A 529 35.26 2.36 -3.65
CA GLY A 529 35.13 3.81 -3.54
C GLY A 529 34.59 4.24 -2.18
N SER A 530 33.97 5.41 -2.14
CA SER A 530 33.42 5.98 -0.92
C SER A 530 32.08 6.66 -1.18
N VAL A 531 31.16 6.53 -0.23
CA VAL A 531 29.88 7.25 -0.23
C VAL A 531 29.83 8.20 0.95
N ASP A 532 29.31 9.41 0.75
CA ASP A 532 29.13 10.36 1.84
C ASP A 532 27.87 10.02 2.64
N VAL A 533 27.97 10.16 3.96
CA VAL A 533 26.78 10.16 4.83
C VAL A 533 26.39 11.59 5.05
N THR A 534 25.17 11.92 4.66
CA THR A 534 24.64 13.29 4.74
C THR A 534 23.43 13.34 5.64
N GLY A 535 23.25 14.46 6.32
CA GLY A 535 22.11 14.69 7.19
C GLY A 535 22.24 15.96 8.00
N ARG A 536 21.34 16.10 8.98
CA ARG A 536 21.31 17.16 9.97
C ARG A 536 21.42 16.58 11.38
N VAL A 537 22.27 17.18 12.20
CA VAL A 537 22.36 16.89 13.64
C VAL A 537 22.37 18.19 14.43
N ALA A 538 21.56 18.25 15.48
CA ALA A 538 21.44 19.45 16.31
C ALA A 538 21.03 19.12 17.74
N ALA A 539 21.24 20.06 18.66
CA ALA A 539 20.73 19.99 20.02
C ALA A 539 20.29 21.39 20.46
N VAL A 540 19.24 21.91 19.81
CA VAL A 540 18.75 23.29 19.98
C VAL A 540 18.28 23.63 21.40
N ARG A 541 17.97 22.60 22.19
CA ARG A 541 17.56 22.70 23.60
C ARG A 541 18.68 22.34 24.59
N SER A 542 19.92 22.26 24.13
CA SER A 542 21.09 21.98 24.96
C SER A 542 22.21 22.98 24.68
N SER A 543 23.16 23.07 25.60
CA SER A 543 24.33 23.95 25.46
C SER A 543 25.43 23.39 24.56
N SER A 544 25.47 22.06 24.37
CA SER A 544 26.39 21.40 23.45
C SER A 544 25.95 19.97 23.15
N PHE A 545 26.50 19.38 22.10
CA PHE A 545 26.29 17.98 21.76
C PHE A 545 27.51 17.34 21.09
N SER A 546 27.45 16.02 20.95
CA SER A 546 28.36 15.20 20.15
C SER A 546 27.53 14.38 19.18
N TYR A 547 28.11 14.00 18.05
CA TYR A 547 27.50 13.00 17.17
C TYR A 547 28.54 11.97 16.73
N ARG A 548 28.07 10.76 16.46
CA ARG A 548 28.82 9.70 15.76
C ARG A 548 28.00 9.12 14.62
N VAL A 549 28.65 8.87 13.49
CA VAL A 549 28.10 8.12 12.35
C VAL A 549 28.71 6.74 12.37
N GLU A 550 27.89 5.71 12.25
CA GLU A 550 28.27 4.31 12.36
C GLU A 550 27.59 3.46 11.29
N TRP A 551 28.15 2.29 10.98
CA TRP A 551 27.48 1.28 10.15
C TRP A 551 27.63 -0.14 10.70
N SER A 552 26.70 -1.03 10.34
CA SER A 552 26.68 -2.46 10.68
C SER A 552 26.17 -3.27 9.48
N ALA A 553 26.64 -4.52 9.33
CA ALA A 553 26.18 -5.44 8.28
C ALA A 553 24.86 -6.12 8.68
N GLY A 554 23.96 -6.31 7.70
CA GLY A 554 22.65 -6.92 7.86
C GLY A 554 21.54 -5.92 8.18
N LEU A 555 20.30 -6.30 7.83
CA LEU A 555 19.09 -5.55 8.17
C LEU A 555 18.87 -5.49 9.67
N GLN A 556 19.04 -6.61 10.38
CA GLN A 556 19.00 -6.67 11.83
C GLN A 556 20.00 -7.70 12.37
N THR A 557 20.31 -7.60 13.65
CA THR A 557 21.20 -8.56 14.31
C THR A 557 20.54 -9.94 14.37
N ALA A 558 21.34 -11.02 14.30
CA ALA A 558 20.83 -12.37 14.56
C ALA A 558 20.23 -12.49 15.99
N PRO A 559 19.35 -13.47 16.25
CA PRO A 559 18.89 -13.73 17.62
C PRO A 559 20.05 -14.04 18.58
N TRP A 560 19.86 -13.74 19.87
CA TRP A 560 20.84 -13.84 20.96
C TRP A 560 21.80 -15.05 20.86
N PRO A 561 23.10 -14.92 21.22
CA PRO A 561 23.76 -13.81 21.93
C PRO A 561 24.31 -12.71 21.01
N ALA A 562 23.86 -12.67 19.76
CA ALA A 562 24.39 -11.73 18.78
C ALA A 562 24.08 -10.27 19.18
N ARG A 563 25.03 -9.40 18.88
CA ARG A 563 24.96 -7.94 19.02
C ARG A 563 25.48 -7.35 17.73
N ASP A 564 24.94 -6.22 17.32
CA ASP A 564 25.51 -5.44 16.24
C ASP A 564 26.98 -5.09 16.51
N ASP A 565 27.82 -5.22 15.48
CA ASP A 565 29.19 -4.73 15.49
C ASP A 565 29.24 -3.37 14.75
N TRP A 566 28.93 -2.30 15.47
CA TRP A 566 28.91 -0.96 14.90
C TRP A 566 30.32 -0.43 14.64
N HIS A 567 30.60 -0.08 13.39
CA HIS A 567 31.85 0.56 12.98
C HIS A 567 31.69 2.07 12.89
N VAL A 568 32.42 2.80 13.74
CA VAL A 568 32.46 4.28 13.70
C VAL A 568 33.13 4.77 12.41
N VAL A 569 32.43 5.63 11.69
CA VAL A 569 32.86 6.30 10.45
C VAL A 569 33.36 7.70 10.75
N ALA A 570 32.62 8.44 11.58
CA ALA A 570 32.93 9.80 11.95
C ALA A 570 32.41 10.08 13.36
N GLU A 571 33.13 10.93 14.09
CA GLU A 571 32.73 11.38 15.42
C GLU A 571 33.17 12.83 15.63
N ARG A 572 32.32 13.62 16.29
CA ARG A 572 32.57 15.01 16.68
C ARG A 572 31.99 15.26 18.07
N HIS A 573 32.63 16.14 18.84
CA HIS A 573 32.25 16.44 20.22
C HIS A 573 32.24 17.93 20.51
N GLY A 574 31.44 18.34 21.49
CA GLY A 574 31.42 19.71 22.02
C GLY A 574 30.94 20.74 21.01
N LEU A 575 30.05 20.32 20.09
CA LEU A 575 29.41 21.18 19.11
C LEU A 575 28.33 22.02 19.80
N ASP A 576 28.20 23.29 19.44
CA ASP A 576 27.25 24.26 19.99
C ASP A 576 26.34 24.87 18.90
N ALA A 577 26.42 24.35 17.67
CA ALA A 577 25.60 24.74 16.53
C ALA A 577 25.25 23.51 15.67
N PRO A 578 24.12 23.54 14.94
CA PRO A 578 23.75 22.46 14.02
C PRO A 578 24.85 22.14 12.99
N VAL A 579 24.91 20.88 12.56
CA VAL A 579 25.74 20.44 11.43
C VAL A 579 24.85 19.89 10.33
N ASP A 580 24.94 20.50 9.15
CA ASP A 580 24.17 20.15 7.96
C ASP A 580 25.08 19.70 6.82
N GLY A 581 24.60 18.72 6.04
CA GLY A 581 25.32 18.16 4.91
C GLY A 581 26.17 16.96 5.33
N ARG A 582 27.46 16.95 4.97
CA ARG A 582 28.31 15.77 5.17
C ARG A 582 28.68 15.52 6.63
N LEU A 583 28.16 14.44 7.21
CA LEU A 583 28.43 13.99 8.58
C LEU A 583 29.61 13.00 8.65
N GLY A 584 29.79 12.19 7.61
CA GLY A 584 30.81 11.14 7.52
C GLY A 584 31.02 10.64 6.08
N SER A 585 31.81 9.58 5.89
CA SER A 585 32.00 8.93 4.58
C SER A 585 32.41 7.48 4.74
N LEU A 586 31.62 6.55 4.18
CA LEU A 586 31.86 5.11 4.25
C LEU A 586 32.90 4.70 3.20
N ASP A 587 33.82 3.84 3.60
CA ASP A 587 34.72 3.11 2.69
C ASP A 587 34.03 1.83 2.24
N LEU A 588 33.56 1.81 0.98
CA LEU A 588 32.75 0.71 0.46
C LEU A 588 33.55 -0.59 0.31
N ALA A 589 34.87 -0.50 0.11
CA ALA A 589 35.73 -1.69 0.05
C ALA A 589 35.86 -2.37 1.43
N ARG A 590 35.85 -1.57 2.50
CA ARG A 590 35.80 -2.12 3.86
C ARG A 590 34.45 -2.75 4.15
N VAL A 591 33.35 -2.09 3.78
CA VAL A 591 31.99 -2.62 3.96
C VAL A 591 31.83 -3.94 3.21
N ALA A 592 32.18 -3.98 1.93
CA ALA A 592 32.10 -5.18 1.09
C ALA A 592 32.89 -6.35 1.68
N ALA A 593 34.07 -6.11 2.29
CA ALA A 593 34.89 -7.16 2.89
C ALA A 593 34.23 -7.86 4.10
N GLU A 594 33.25 -7.23 4.75
CA GLU A 594 32.51 -7.78 5.89
C GLU A 594 31.18 -8.43 5.47
N LEU A 595 30.73 -8.19 4.24
CA LEU A 595 29.53 -8.80 3.68
C LEU A 595 29.79 -10.23 3.14
N PRO A 596 28.75 -11.10 3.10
CA PRO A 596 28.87 -12.46 2.56
C PRO A 596 29.51 -12.50 1.16
N GLY A 597 30.56 -13.31 1.01
CA GLY A 597 31.24 -13.47 -0.28
C GLY A 597 31.97 -12.21 -0.78
N GLY A 598 32.17 -11.19 0.06
CA GLY A 598 32.76 -9.93 -0.38
C GLY A 598 31.79 -9.05 -1.15
N ALA A 599 30.48 -9.14 -0.87
CA ALA A 599 29.40 -8.49 -1.62
C ALA A 599 29.25 -8.96 -3.08
N GLN A 600 29.65 -10.21 -3.36
CA GLN A 600 29.62 -10.81 -4.71
C GLN A 600 28.67 -12.00 -4.79
N GLY A 601 28.19 -12.27 -6.01
CA GLY A 601 27.30 -13.39 -6.33
C GLY A 601 25.82 -13.08 -6.11
N PRO A 602 24.93 -14.02 -6.45
CA PRO A 602 23.48 -13.82 -6.35
C PRO A 602 23.01 -13.72 -4.89
N PRO A 603 21.94 -12.95 -4.60
CA PRO A 603 21.41 -12.75 -3.26
C PRO A 603 20.54 -13.95 -2.82
N ARG A 604 21.21 -15.07 -2.52
CA ARG A 604 20.59 -16.31 -2.02
C ARG A 604 21.15 -16.71 -0.67
N ALA A 605 20.35 -17.35 0.17
CA ALA A 605 20.84 -17.97 1.40
C ALA A 605 21.67 -19.23 1.10
N ALA A 606 22.32 -19.79 2.13
CA ALA A 606 23.16 -20.98 2.00
C ALA A 606 22.37 -22.26 1.60
N ASP A 607 21.06 -22.27 1.82
CA ASP A 607 20.14 -23.33 1.41
C ASP A 607 19.59 -23.14 -0.03
N GLY A 608 19.96 -22.04 -0.70
CA GLY A 608 19.57 -21.73 -2.07
C GLY A 608 18.30 -20.88 -2.21
N ARG A 609 17.58 -20.60 -1.12
CA ARG A 609 16.39 -19.73 -1.13
C ARG A 609 16.79 -18.26 -1.38
N PRO A 610 15.89 -17.41 -1.92
CA PRO A 610 16.15 -15.97 -2.02
C PRO A 610 16.48 -15.37 -0.64
N ASP A 611 17.48 -14.47 -0.58
CA ASP A 611 17.87 -13.74 0.62
C ASP A 611 17.99 -12.24 0.27
N PRO A 612 16.88 -11.48 0.37
CA PRO A 612 16.85 -10.08 -0.05
C PRO A 612 17.83 -9.20 0.74
N ASP A 613 18.16 -9.58 1.97
CA ASP A 613 19.00 -8.78 2.88
C ASP A 613 20.47 -9.20 2.92
N ARG A 614 20.87 -10.16 2.07
CA ARG A 614 22.24 -10.70 2.05
C ARG A 614 23.33 -9.63 2.00
N PHE A 615 23.06 -8.52 1.31
CA PHE A 615 24.00 -7.42 1.08
C PHE A 615 23.58 -6.11 1.74
N THR A 616 22.59 -6.16 2.64
CA THR A 616 22.07 -4.99 3.35
C THR A 616 23.08 -4.50 4.39
N VAL A 617 23.18 -3.18 4.52
CA VAL A 617 24.02 -2.46 5.47
C VAL A 617 23.17 -1.38 6.13
N ARG A 618 23.24 -1.33 7.46
CA ARG A 618 22.66 -0.25 8.26
C ARG A 618 23.68 0.86 8.43
N VAL A 619 23.25 2.09 8.18
CA VAL A 619 23.99 3.32 8.49
C VAL A 619 23.17 4.12 9.48
N ARG A 620 23.77 4.53 10.59
CA ARG A 620 23.10 5.36 11.59
C ARG A 620 23.90 6.56 12.02
N VAL A 621 23.20 7.57 12.51
CA VAL A 621 23.78 8.67 13.29
C VAL A 621 23.22 8.64 14.70
N VAL A 622 24.09 8.84 15.68
CA VAL A 622 23.73 8.92 17.10
C VAL A 622 24.21 10.27 17.62
N VAL A 623 23.29 11.06 18.14
CA VAL A 623 23.53 12.40 18.68
C VAL A 623 23.32 12.36 20.18
N THR A 624 24.25 12.92 20.95
CA THR A 624 24.17 12.96 22.41
C THR A 624 24.44 14.37 22.90
N ASP A 625 23.49 14.93 23.65
CA ASP A 625 23.62 16.29 24.16
C ASP A 625 24.35 16.38 25.52
N ALA A 626 24.48 17.59 26.05
CA ALA A 626 25.20 17.85 27.31
C ALA A 626 24.51 17.23 28.54
N GLU A 627 23.21 16.99 28.47
CA GLU A 627 22.40 16.35 29.51
C GLU A 627 22.40 14.82 29.38
N GLY A 628 22.99 14.28 28.30
CA GLY A 628 23.08 12.85 28.02
C GLY A 628 21.83 12.27 27.34
N ARG A 629 20.93 13.13 26.83
CA ARG A 629 19.81 12.71 25.98
C ARG A 629 20.34 12.30 24.62
N VAL A 630 19.68 11.33 23.99
CA VAL A 630 20.15 10.72 22.75
C VAL A 630 19.08 10.81 21.66
N GLY A 631 19.49 11.30 20.50
CA GLY A 631 18.73 11.19 19.25
C GLY A 631 19.41 10.18 18.34
N ILE A 632 18.64 9.37 17.62
CA ILE A 632 19.14 8.36 16.69
C ILE A 632 18.33 8.47 15.41
N ASP A 633 19.00 8.35 14.27
CA ASP A 633 18.35 8.06 12.99
C ASP A 633 19.18 7.08 12.18
N GLN A 634 18.53 6.29 11.32
CA GLN A 634 19.18 5.24 10.55
C GLN A 634 18.55 5.00 9.18
N ARG A 635 19.36 4.49 8.26
CA ARG A 635 18.99 4.10 6.89
C ARG A 635 19.61 2.76 6.52
N HIS A 636 18.99 2.10 5.56
CA HIS A 636 19.43 0.83 5.00
C HIS A 636 19.86 1.04 3.55
N VAL A 637 21.00 0.47 3.17
CA VAL A 637 21.51 0.46 1.79
C VAL A 637 22.03 -0.94 1.44
N MET A 638 22.24 -1.21 0.16
CA MET A 638 22.87 -2.43 -0.31
C MET A 638 24.23 -2.10 -0.89
N VAL A 639 25.24 -2.92 -0.56
CA VAL A 639 26.56 -2.82 -1.19
C VAL A 639 26.77 -4.08 -2.00
N HIS A 640 26.67 -3.99 -3.32
CA HIS A 640 26.77 -5.13 -4.23
C HIS A 640 27.08 -4.67 -5.66
N ASP A 641 27.99 -5.40 -6.32
CA ASP A 641 28.25 -5.26 -7.75
C ASP A 641 27.73 -6.49 -8.48
N ASP A 642 26.87 -6.27 -9.45
CA ASP A 642 26.48 -7.27 -10.44
C ASP A 642 27.23 -6.97 -11.75
N PRO A 643 28.03 -7.92 -12.28
CA PRO A 643 28.84 -7.70 -13.48
C PRO A 643 28.00 -7.48 -14.76
N ASP A 644 26.73 -7.88 -14.76
CA ASP A 644 25.82 -7.75 -15.90
C ASP A 644 25.02 -6.44 -15.82
N ARG A 645 25.03 -5.74 -14.67
CA ARG A 645 24.28 -4.50 -14.46
C ARG A 645 24.89 -3.34 -15.22
N ARG A 646 24.06 -2.59 -15.94
CA ARG A 646 24.43 -1.33 -16.59
C ARG A 646 24.30 -0.16 -15.61
N ALA A 647 25.17 0.83 -15.77
CA ALA A 647 25.02 2.10 -15.07
C ALA A 647 24.00 2.97 -15.82
N VAL A 648 22.88 3.26 -15.16
CA VAL A 648 21.78 4.06 -15.73
C VAL A 648 21.43 5.19 -14.76
N PRO A 649 20.97 6.36 -15.27
CA PRO A 649 20.52 7.43 -14.41
C PRO A 649 19.21 7.07 -13.70
N THR A 650 18.96 7.69 -12.54
CA THR A 650 17.60 7.73 -11.95
C THR A 650 16.70 8.55 -12.86
N VAL A 651 15.47 8.10 -13.05
CA VAL A 651 14.44 8.78 -13.83
C VAL A 651 13.32 9.15 -12.84
N PRO A 652 13.36 10.36 -12.25
CA PRO A 652 12.35 10.78 -11.28
C PRO A 652 10.94 10.61 -11.86
N GLY A 653 10.03 10.04 -11.08
CA GLY A 653 8.66 9.78 -11.54
C GLY A 653 8.50 8.53 -12.40
N ALA A 654 9.55 7.76 -12.73
CA ALA A 654 9.37 6.46 -13.40
C ALA A 654 9.32 5.32 -12.37
N GLY A 655 8.13 4.86 -11.97
CA GLY A 655 8.06 3.86 -10.90
C GLY A 655 6.86 2.92 -10.91
N ALA A 656 5.75 3.27 -11.57
CA ALA A 656 4.56 2.42 -11.60
C ALA A 656 4.37 1.63 -12.90
N SER A 657 4.88 2.13 -14.04
CA SER A 657 4.64 1.53 -15.36
C SER A 657 5.66 0.45 -15.72
N SER A 658 5.21 -0.58 -16.45
CA SER A 658 6.11 -1.58 -17.03
C SER A 658 6.86 -0.98 -18.22
N PRO A 659 8.20 -1.17 -18.33
CA PRO A 659 8.97 -0.68 -19.47
C PRO A 659 8.57 -1.35 -20.79
N ALA A 660 8.87 -0.69 -21.90
CA ALA A 660 8.81 -1.27 -23.24
C ALA A 660 10.07 -0.92 -24.04
N PHE A 661 10.58 -1.85 -24.85
CA PHE A 661 11.64 -1.58 -25.82
C PHE A 661 11.05 -1.41 -27.21
N ALA A 662 11.48 -0.37 -27.94
CA ALA A 662 11.09 -0.16 -29.33
C ALA A 662 12.12 0.71 -30.07
N ASP A 663 12.45 0.36 -31.31
CA ASP A 663 13.28 1.19 -32.19
C ASP A 663 12.40 2.32 -32.77
N LEU A 664 12.47 3.52 -32.18
CA LEU A 664 11.62 4.65 -32.56
C LEU A 664 12.27 5.53 -33.64
N ASP A 665 13.59 5.48 -33.78
CA ASP A 665 14.30 6.32 -34.76
C ASP A 665 14.91 5.54 -35.95
N ALA A 666 14.66 4.23 -36.00
CA ALA A 666 15.08 3.29 -37.03
C ALA A 666 16.60 3.20 -37.21
N ASP A 667 17.36 3.36 -36.12
CA ASP A 667 18.82 3.23 -36.11
C ASP A 667 19.30 1.79 -35.84
N GLY A 668 18.38 0.89 -35.45
CA GLY A 668 18.61 -0.51 -35.15
C GLY A 668 18.95 -0.81 -33.69
N ALA A 669 19.06 0.19 -32.82
CA ALA A 669 19.00 0.04 -31.38
C ALA A 669 17.59 0.39 -30.89
N ALA A 670 17.11 -0.31 -29.85
CA ALA A 670 15.82 0.04 -29.25
C ALA A 670 15.98 1.21 -28.28
N GLU A 671 15.00 2.11 -28.23
CA GLU A 671 14.75 2.98 -27.10
C GLU A 671 13.97 2.25 -26.00
N LEU A 672 14.21 2.66 -24.75
CA LEU A 672 13.42 2.25 -23.59
C LEU A 672 12.32 3.28 -23.33
N VAL A 673 11.07 2.90 -23.56
CA VAL A 673 9.88 3.72 -23.34
C VAL A 673 9.34 3.51 -21.93
N LEU A 674 9.15 4.61 -21.20
CA LEU A 674 8.64 4.62 -19.82
C LEU A 674 7.52 5.67 -19.70
N ALA A 675 6.34 5.25 -19.22
CA ALA A 675 5.31 6.19 -18.77
C ALA A 675 5.57 6.56 -17.31
N GLY A 676 5.60 7.87 -17.03
CA GLY A 676 5.92 8.43 -15.73
C GLY A 676 4.70 8.75 -14.87
N ASP A 677 4.87 8.56 -13.57
CA ASP A 677 4.01 8.92 -12.46
C ASP A 677 3.82 10.45 -12.32
N ASP A 678 4.64 11.25 -12.99
CA ASP A 678 4.53 12.71 -13.10
C ASP A 678 3.95 13.19 -14.45
N GLY A 679 3.45 12.25 -15.26
CA GLY A 679 2.88 12.47 -16.58
C GLY A 679 3.90 12.78 -17.69
N VAL A 680 5.20 12.60 -17.43
CA VAL A 680 6.24 12.62 -18.47
C VAL A 680 6.36 11.22 -19.07
N VAL A 681 6.42 11.13 -20.39
CA VAL A 681 6.71 9.87 -21.10
C VAL A 681 8.09 9.98 -21.70
N HIS A 682 8.97 9.04 -21.34
CA HIS A 682 10.38 9.01 -21.72
C HIS A 682 10.62 8.01 -22.84
N ALA A 683 11.60 8.28 -23.69
CA ALA A 683 12.17 7.30 -24.60
C ALA A 683 13.70 7.40 -24.52
N LEU A 684 14.30 6.54 -23.71
CA LEU A 684 15.70 6.62 -23.33
C LEU A 684 16.56 5.71 -24.19
N ARG A 685 17.67 6.25 -24.68
CA ARG A 685 18.77 5.47 -25.27
C ARG A 685 19.64 4.84 -24.20
N ALA A 686 20.45 3.85 -24.59
CA ALA A 686 21.41 3.18 -23.71
C ALA A 686 22.45 4.09 -23.05
N ASP A 687 22.70 5.29 -23.57
CA ASP A 687 23.57 6.28 -22.94
C ASP A 687 22.87 7.15 -21.89
N GLY A 688 21.57 6.91 -21.65
CA GLY A 688 20.71 7.64 -20.73
C GLY A 688 20.15 8.94 -21.29
N THR A 689 20.39 9.26 -22.57
CA THR A 689 19.80 10.44 -23.22
C THR A 689 18.46 10.13 -23.87
N GLU A 690 17.62 11.14 -24.03
CA GLU A 690 16.31 11.01 -24.68
C GLU A 690 16.44 10.90 -26.21
N ALA A 691 15.54 10.16 -26.82
CA ALA A 691 15.36 10.11 -28.26
C ALA A 691 14.91 11.47 -28.84
N PRO A 692 15.16 11.77 -30.13
CA PRO A 692 14.74 12.99 -30.78
C PRO A 692 13.24 13.21 -30.62
N GLY A 693 12.88 14.35 -30.03
CA GLY A 693 11.48 14.69 -29.78
C GLY A 693 10.97 14.27 -28.40
N TRP A 694 11.76 13.51 -27.64
CA TRP A 694 11.46 13.06 -26.29
C TRP A 694 12.20 13.89 -25.21
N PRO A 695 11.70 13.93 -23.97
CA PRO A 695 10.46 13.30 -23.51
C PRO A 695 9.21 14.08 -23.98
N THR A 696 8.07 13.40 -24.00
CA THR A 696 6.75 14.01 -24.24
C THR A 696 5.89 13.96 -22.96
N ARG A 697 4.65 14.45 -23.02
CA ARG A 697 3.80 14.62 -21.83
C ARG A 697 2.34 14.30 -22.10
N THR A 698 1.66 13.76 -21.09
CA THR A 698 0.22 13.45 -21.07
C THR A 698 -0.67 14.71 -20.91
N GLY A 699 -1.98 14.50 -20.68
CA GLY A 699 -2.97 15.51 -20.37
C GLY A 699 -2.69 16.25 -19.05
N THR A 700 -3.49 17.25 -18.70
CA THR A 700 -3.30 18.05 -17.47
C THR A 700 -3.86 17.36 -16.23
N ALA A 701 -3.16 17.44 -15.09
CA ALA A 701 -3.68 17.04 -13.79
C ALA A 701 -4.46 18.22 -13.14
N PRO A 702 -5.80 18.15 -13.03
CA PRO A 702 -6.61 19.28 -12.56
C PRO A 702 -6.57 19.48 -11.04
N PHE A 703 -6.24 18.44 -10.27
CA PHE A 703 -6.24 18.46 -8.80
C PHE A 703 -5.14 19.32 -8.17
N TRP A 704 -4.19 19.84 -8.97
CA TRP A 704 -3.11 20.66 -8.45
C TRP A 704 -3.43 22.16 -8.51
N HIS A 705 -3.53 22.79 -7.33
CA HIS A 705 -3.82 24.22 -7.23
C HIS A 705 -2.55 25.08 -7.32
N ALA A 706 -2.37 25.75 -8.47
CA ALA A 706 -1.26 26.71 -8.69
C ALA A 706 -1.27 27.92 -7.72
N GLY A 707 -2.40 28.11 -7.02
CA GLY A 707 -2.59 29.09 -5.96
C GLY A 707 -1.74 28.83 -4.71
N SER A 708 -1.49 27.55 -4.38
CA SER A 708 -0.85 27.12 -3.11
C SER A 708 0.35 27.98 -2.73
N THR A 709 0.23 28.62 -1.58
CA THR A 709 1.29 29.49 -1.06
C THR A 709 2.47 28.69 -0.56
N THR A 710 2.21 27.54 0.05
CA THR A 710 3.22 26.60 0.56
C THR A 710 4.04 26.00 -0.56
N ALA A 711 3.39 25.50 -1.62
CA ALA A 711 4.10 24.95 -2.78
C ALA A 711 5.05 26.00 -3.38
N ARG A 712 4.57 27.23 -3.57
CA ARG A 712 5.37 28.35 -4.09
C ARG A 712 6.56 28.69 -3.17
N ALA A 713 6.35 28.70 -1.87
CA ALA A 713 7.39 29.01 -0.88
C ALA A 713 8.45 27.91 -0.79
N ALA A 714 8.04 26.65 -0.86
CA ALA A 714 8.92 25.47 -0.85
C ALA A 714 9.56 25.18 -2.22
N GLY A 715 9.10 25.84 -3.29
CA GLY A 715 9.58 25.58 -4.64
C GLY A 715 9.11 24.23 -5.21
N VAL A 716 8.03 23.67 -4.66
CA VAL A 716 7.40 22.46 -5.17
C VAL A 716 6.74 22.80 -6.50
N ILE A 717 7.15 22.11 -7.56
CA ILE A 717 6.66 22.35 -8.92
C ILE A 717 5.47 21.41 -9.15
N ALA A 718 4.34 21.99 -9.53
CA ALA A 718 3.14 21.27 -9.92
C ALA A 718 3.44 20.17 -10.94
N PRO A 719 2.89 18.95 -10.79
CA PRO A 719 2.73 18.09 -11.93
C PRO A 719 1.66 18.73 -12.81
N ASP A 720 2.07 19.44 -13.87
CA ASP A 720 1.12 19.97 -14.85
C ASP A 720 0.45 18.85 -15.67
N ARG A 721 0.71 17.58 -15.34
CA ARG A 721 0.44 16.41 -16.17
C ARG A 721 -0.14 15.23 -15.39
N ALA A 722 -1.04 14.50 -16.03
CA ALA A 722 -1.71 13.33 -15.49
C ALA A 722 -0.80 12.10 -15.52
N SER A 723 -0.74 11.36 -14.42
CA SER A 723 0.12 10.18 -14.28
C SER A 723 -0.26 9.07 -15.26
N GLY A 724 0.72 8.50 -15.97
CA GLY A 724 0.54 7.33 -16.82
C GLY A 724 1.18 6.10 -16.18
N ILE A 725 0.37 5.17 -15.68
CA ILE A 725 0.86 4.00 -14.92
C ILE A 725 0.71 2.67 -15.65
N GLY A 726 -0.15 2.61 -16.67
CA GLY A 726 -0.25 1.43 -17.55
C GLY A 726 1.01 1.26 -18.40
N ALA A 727 1.29 0.03 -18.83
CA ALA A 727 2.41 -0.24 -19.75
C ALA A 727 2.17 0.45 -21.11
N PRO A 728 3.18 1.11 -21.71
CA PRO A 728 3.06 1.68 -23.05
C PRO A 728 2.83 0.58 -24.08
N ALA A 729 1.88 0.78 -25.01
CA ALA A 729 1.77 -0.04 -26.22
C ALA A 729 2.51 0.65 -27.36
N VAL A 730 3.18 -0.11 -28.22
CA VAL A 730 3.99 0.43 -29.32
C VAL A 730 3.73 -0.34 -30.59
N ALA A 731 3.21 0.31 -31.63
CA ALA A 731 2.98 -0.32 -32.93
C ALA A 731 2.86 0.74 -34.03
N ASP A 732 3.07 0.35 -35.28
CA ASP A 732 2.69 1.16 -36.45
C ASP A 732 1.15 1.10 -36.60
N LEU A 733 0.45 2.12 -36.10
CA LEU A 733 -1.01 2.14 -36.07
C LEU A 733 -1.62 2.50 -37.44
N ASP A 734 -0.95 3.35 -38.22
CA ASP A 734 -1.46 3.87 -39.49
C ASP A 734 -0.82 3.25 -40.74
N GLY A 735 0.15 2.35 -40.57
CA GLY A 735 0.82 1.60 -41.62
C GLY A 735 1.86 2.41 -42.39
N ASP A 736 2.40 3.49 -41.79
CA ASP A 736 3.41 4.34 -42.42
C ASP A 736 4.85 3.78 -42.32
N GLY A 737 5.04 2.73 -41.52
CA GLY A 737 6.33 2.07 -41.27
C GLY A 737 7.10 2.64 -40.07
N SER A 738 6.53 3.60 -39.34
CA SER A 738 7.07 4.15 -38.09
C SER A 738 6.12 3.79 -36.94
N PRO A 739 6.63 3.36 -35.78
CA PRO A 739 5.75 3.02 -34.66
C PRO A 739 5.25 4.27 -33.92
N GLU A 740 4.00 4.24 -33.50
CA GLU A 740 3.42 5.13 -32.49
C GLU A 740 3.51 4.50 -31.09
N VAL A 741 3.52 5.36 -30.07
CA VAL A 741 3.47 5.01 -28.64
C VAL A 741 2.12 5.42 -28.07
N VAL A 742 1.43 4.49 -27.42
CA VAL A 742 0.12 4.72 -26.80
C VAL A 742 0.22 4.59 -25.28
N VAL A 743 -0.23 5.63 -24.56
CA VAL A 743 -0.21 5.70 -23.09
C VAL A 743 -1.55 6.21 -22.58
N ALA A 744 -2.08 5.59 -21.52
CA ALA A 744 -3.29 6.01 -20.83
C ALA A 744 -2.95 6.69 -19.49
N ASP A 745 -3.81 7.60 -19.01
CA ASP A 745 -3.60 8.36 -17.78
C ASP A 745 -4.75 8.25 -16.76
N LEU A 746 -4.42 8.54 -15.51
CA LEU A 746 -5.34 8.52 -14.37
C LEU A 746 -6.40 9.64 -14.38
N GLU A 747 -6.31 10.59 -15.30
CA GLU A 747 -7.25 11.71 -15.40
C GLU A 747 -8.26 11.55 -16.55
N GLY A 748 -8.24 10.39 -17.21
CA GLY A 748 -9.27 9.94 -18.14
C GLY A 748 -8.90 10.10 -19.59
N SER A 749 -7.60 10.20 -19.93
CA SER A 749 -7.16 10.30 -21.33
C SER A 749 -6.31 9.12 -21.79
N VAL A 750 -6.40 8.83 -23.09
CA VAL A 750 -5.50 7.94 -23.83
C VAL A 750 -4.81 8.77 -24.92
N HIS A 751 -3.49 8.72 -24.99
CA HIS A 751 -2.67 9.51 -25.90
C HIS A 751 -1.96 8.64 -26.91
N VAL A 752 -1.97 9.05 -28.17
CA VAL A 752 -1.17 8.46 -29.25
C VAL A 752 -0.07 9.44 -29.62
N PHE A 753 1.18 9.05 -29.42
CA PHE A 753 2.36 9.82 -29.79
C PHE A 753 3.03 9.18 -31.01
N GLY A 754 3.49 9.98 -31.96
CA GLY A 754 4.36 9.47 -33.03
C GLY A 754 5.74 9.10 -32.50
N ALA A 755 6.52 8.37 -33.29
CA ALA A 755 7.91 8.00 -32.95
C ALA A 755 8.80 9.22 -32.57
N ASP A 756 8.46 10.40 -33.09
CA ASP A 756 9.11 11.69 -32.80
C ASP A 756 8.56 12.42 -31.55
N GLY A 757 7.76 11.75 -30.72
CA GLY A 757 7.15 12.29 -29.51
C GLY A 757 5.98 13.25 -29.75
N SER A 758 5.59 13.50 -31.00
CA SER A 758 4.49 14.41 -31.34
C SER A 758 3.13 13.79 -31.00
N VAL A 759 2.23 14.57 -30.37
CA VAL A 759 0.85 14.12 -30.11
C VAL A 759 0.10 13.97 -31.44
N ARG A 760 -0.33 12.76 -31.78
CA ARG A 760 -1.15 12.43 -32.96
C ARG A 760 -2.63 12.48 -32.64
N ALA A 761 -3.02 11.86 -31.53
CA ALA A 761 -4.39 11.85 -31.04
C ALA A 761 -4.44 11.87 -29.51
N SER A 762 -5.55 12.34 -28.95
CA SER A 762 -5.86 12.20 -27.53
C SER A 762 -7.36 11.99 -27.39
N MET A 763 -7.74 10.90 -26.75
CA MET A 763 -9.11 10.47 -26.53
C MET A 763 -9.39 10.49 -25.03
N SER A 764 -10.66 10.57 -24.62
CA SER A 764 -11.01 10.61 -23.20
C SER A 764 -12.24 9.78 -22.87
N SER A 765 -12.31 9.30 -21.63
CA SER A 765 -13.53 8.71 -21.06
C SER A 765 -14.63 9.76 -20.86
N ASP A 766 -15.88 9.32 -20.68
CA ASP A 766 -17.01 10.22 -20.44
C ASP A 766 -17.18 10.46 -18.92
N PRO A 767 -16.95 11.70 -18.42
CA PRO A 767 -17.00 11.99 -16.99
C PRO A 767 -18.41 11.85 -16.37
N ARG A 768 -19.47 11.72 -17.18
CA ARG A 768 -20.83 11.45 -16.69
C ARG A 768 -20.96 10.06 -16.05
N PHE A 769 -20.07 9.14 -16.37
CA PHE A 769 -20.09 7.77 -15.87
C PHE A 769 -19.30 7.58 -14.57
N SER A 770 -18.68 8.64 -14.04
CA SER A 770 -17.76 8.54 -12.90
C SER A 770 -17.85 9.69 -11.90
N ARG A 771 -18.96 10.42 -11.86
CA ARG A 771 -19.15 11.60 -10.99
C ARG A 771 -20.61 11.75 -10.57
N GLY A 772 -20.83 12.35 -9.39
CA GLY A 772 -22.15 12.74 -8.91
C GLY A 772 -23.10 11.54 -8.80
N GLU A 773 -24.27 11.62 -9.42
CA GLU A 773 -25.29 10.55 -9.36
C GLU A 773 -24.86 9.21 -9.98
N ALA A 774 -23.71 9.14 -10.65
CA ALA A 774 -23.13 7.89 -11.13
C ALA A 774 -22.53 7.03 -10.01
N THR A 775 -22.21 7.62 -8.85
CA THR A 775 -21.43 6.97 -7.79
C THR A 775 -22.25 6.69 -6.54
N ASP A 776 -22.02 5.51 -5.95
CA ASP A 776 -22.49 5.09 -4.62
C ASP A 776 -21.65 3.90 -4.11
N GLU A 777 -22.00 3.35 -2.94
CA GLU A 777 -21.33 2.18 -2.34
C GLU A 777 -21.13 0.98 -3.29
N ARG A 778 -21.96 0.81 -4.33
CA ARG A 778 -21.91 -0.31 -5.30
C ARG A 778 -21.50 0.12 -6.71
N ASN A 779 -21.41 1.41 -6.95
CA ASN A 779 -20.98 2.02 -8.20
C ASN A 779 -19.78 2.92 -7.90
N ARG A 780 -18.70 2.32 -7.40
CA ARG A 780 -17.45 3.01 -7.06
C ARG A 780 -16.65 3.38 -8.31
N MET A 781 -17.17 4.31 -9.09
CA MET A 781 -16.62 4.71 -10.38
C MET A 781 -15.65 5.88 -10.20
N LYS A 782 -14.55 5.86 -10.94
CA LYS A 782 -13.56 6.95 -11.00
C LYS A 782 -13.28 7.32 -12.45
N ARG A 783 -12.90 8.58 -12.70
CA ARG A 783 -12.32 8.94 -14.01
C ARG A 783 -10.93 8.30 -14.11
N GLY A 784 -10.47 7.98 -15.31
CA GLY A 784 -9.10 7.51 -15.51
C GLY A 784 -8.97 6.08 -15.99
N PHE A 785 -7.76 5.78 -16.46
CA PHE A 785 -7.32 4.48 -16.93
C PHE A 785 -6.13 4.04 -16.08
N VAL A 786 -6.29 2.96 -15.31
CA VAL A 786 -5.18 2.32 -14.58
C VAL A 786 -4.43 1.36 -15.51
N GLY A 787 -5.18 0.53 -16.26
CA GLY A 787 -4.62 -0.34 -17.28
C GLY A 787 -4.06 0.43 -18.48
N GLY A 788 -3.13 -0.20 -19.20
CA GLY A 788 -2.65 0.31 -20.48
C GLY A 788 -3.69 0.17 -21.60
N ALA A 789 -3.31 0.57 -22.81
CA ALA A 789 -4.07 0.27 -24.02
C ALA A 789 -3.60 -1.04 -24.64
N ALA A 790 -4.50 -1.72 -25.36
CA ALA A 790 -4.19 -2.83 -26.25
C ALA A 790 -4.48 -2.43 -27.71
N LEU A 791 -3.72 -2.95 -28.66
CA LEU A 791 -3.80 -2.57 -30.07
C LEU A 791 -4.20 -3.76 -30.96
N GLY A 792 -5.23 -3.60 -31.79
CA GLY A 792 -5.72 -4.67 -32.68
C GLY A 792 -6.68 -4.15 -33.76
N ASP A 793 -6.77 -4.84 -34.90
CA ASP A 793 -7.66 -4.48 -36.01
C ASP A 793 -9.09 -5.02 -35.75
N LEU A 794 -9.92 -4.25 -35.04
CA LEU A 794 -11.28 -4.67 -34.66
C LEU A 794 -12.24 -4.54 -35.85
N ASP A 795 -12.06 -3.51 -36.67
CA ASP A 795 -12.96 -3.19 -37.77
C ASP A 795 -12.56 -3.83 -39.13
N GLY A 796 -11.44 -4.56 -39.16
CA GLY A 796 -10.95 -5.38 -40.27
C GLY A 796 -10.55 -4.57 -41.50
N ASP A 797 -10.19 -3.31 -41.32
CA ASP A 797 -9.73 -2.43 -42.40
C ASP A 797 -8.23 -2.52 -42.67
N GLY A 798 -7.49 -3.22 -41.80
CA GLY A 798 -6.05 -3.46 -41.88
C GLY A 798 -5.19 -2.45 -41.12
N ALA A 799 -5.77 -1.41 -40.51
CA ALA A 799 -5.12 -0.55 -39.53
C ALA A 799 -5.37 -1.08 -38.11
N LEU A 800 -4.53 -0.69 -37.15
CA LEU A 800 -4.75 -1.08 -35.74
C LEU A 800 -5.63 -0.04 -35.04
N ASP A 801 -6.58 -0.52 -34.25
CA ASP A 801 -7.41 0.28 -33.35
C ASP A 801 -6.83 0.26 -31.92
N VAL A 802 -7.15 1.30 -31.16
CA VAL A 802 -6.77 1.47 -29.75
C VAL A 802 -7.92 1.05 -28.86
N VAL A 803 -7.71 0.08 -27.97
CA VAL A 803 -8.69 -0.40 -26.99
C VAL A 803 -8.20 -0.11 -25.56
N ALA A 804 -9.04 0.51 -24.74
CA ALA A 804 -8.73 0.79 -23.33
C ALA A 804 -9.97 0.62 -22.44
N ALA A 805 -9.77 0.21 -21.19
CA ALA A 805 -10.84 0.06 -20.20
C ALA A 805 -10.65 1.02 -19.03
N ALA A 806 -11.70 1.73 -18.67
CA ALA A 806 -11.65 2.80 -17.67
C ALA A 806 -12.29 2.39 -16.34
N MET A 807 -11.89 3.09 -15.27
CA MET A 807 -12.48 2.96 -13.94
C MET A 807 -13.95 3.41 -13.85
N ASP A 808 -14.53 3.84 -14.98
CA ASP A 808 -15.94 4.20 -15.14
C ASP A 808 -16.83 3.02 -15.59
N ARG A 809 -16.29 1.78 -15.59
CA ARG A 809 -16.95 0.53 -16.01
C ARG A 809 -17.16 0.37 -17.52
N HIS A 810 -16.44 1.13 -18.34
CA HIS A 810 -16.56 1.04 -19.79
C HIS A 810 -15.28 0.57 -20.48
N VAL A 811 -15.48 -0.18 -21.56
CA VAL A 811 -14.44 -0.44 -22.57
C VAL A 811 -14.66 0.49 -23.75
N TYR A 812 -13.62 1.20 -24.14
CA TYR A 812 -13.58 2.13 -25.25
C TYR A 812 -12.70 1.60 -26.39
N ALA A 813 -13.06 1.96 -27.62
CA ALA A 813 -12.25 1.68 -28.80
C ALA A 813 -12.25 2.86 -29.77
N TRP A 814 -11.07 3.19 -30.31
CA TRP A 814 -10.87 4.29 -31.27
C TRP A 814 -9.94 3.88 -32.40
N HIS A 815 -10.11 4.49 -33.57
CA HIS A 815 -9.15 4.40 -34.65
C HIS A 815 -7.87 5.18 -34.29
N ALA A 816 -6.78 4.96 -35.02
CA ALA A 816 -5.50 5.64 -34.82
C ALA A 816 -5.58 7.18 -34.78
N ASP A 817 -6.56 7.78 -35.47
CA ASP A 817 -6.78 9.23 -35.48
C ASP A 817 -7.61 9.77 -34.29
N GLY A 818 -8.02 8.88 -33.38
CA GLY A 818 -8.82 9.17 -32.21
C GLY A 818 -10.33 9.23 -32.45
N SER A 819 -10.81 8.92 -33.65
CA SER A 819 -12.25 8.80 -33.89
C SER A 819 -12.81 7.51 -33.28
N PRO A 820 -13.99 7.54 -32.63
CA PRO A 820 -14.52 6.39 -31.93
C PRO A 820 -15.01 5.29 -32.90
N LEU A 821 -14.75 4.03 -32.56
CA LEU A 821 -15.29 2.89 -33.31
C LEU A 821 -16.80 2.77 -33.10
N ALA A 822 -17.48 2.33 -34.15
CA ALA A 822 -18.91 2.07 -34.08
C ALA A 822 -19.22 0.94 -33.08
N GLY A 823 -20.11 1.21 -32.12
CA GLY A 823 -20.52 0.22 -31.12
C GLY A 823 -19.85 0.39 -29.75
N PHE A 824 -18.91 1.32 -29.62
CA PHE A 824 -18.20 1.66 -28.38
C PHE A 824 -18.56 3.09 -27.89
N PRO A 825 -18.43 3.38 -26.58
CA PRO A 825 -18.04 2.47 -25.50
C PRO A 825 -19.08 1.39 -25.17
N VAL A 826 -18.65 0.35 -24.46
CA VAL A 826 -19.49 -0.76 -23.97
C VAL A 826 -19.48 -0.73 -22.44
N LEU A 827 -20.66 -0.63 -21.81
CA LEU A 827 -20.82 -0.80 -20.36
C LEU A 827 -20.59 -2.27 -19.98
N VAL A 828 -19.70 -2.54 -19.02
CA VAL A 828 -19.30 -3.90 -18.60
C VAL A 828 -19.82 -4.24 -17.20
N VAL A 829 -20.92 -5.00 -17.14
CA VAL A 829 -21.54 -5.48 -15.89
C VAL A 829 -22.32 -6.75 -16.16
N ASP A 830 -22.41 -7.67 -15.19
CA ASP A 830 -23.15 -8.94 -15.38
C ASP A 830 -24.65 -8.68 -15.63
N PRO A 831 -25.20 -8.94 -16.84
CA PRO A 831 -26.63 -8.71 -17.12
C PRO A 831 -27.58 -9.50 -16.21
N ALA A 832 -27.12 -10.60 -15.62
CA ALA A 832 -27.90 -11.39 -14.68
C ALA A 832 -28.11 -10.69 -13.34
N GLN A 833 -27.20 -9.77 -12.96
CA GLN A 833 -27.20 -9.07 -11.67
C GLN A 833 -27.88 -7.70 -11.75
N VAL A 834 -28.02 -7.14 -12.95
CA VAL A 834 -28.61 -5.82 -13.22
C VAL A 834 -30.15 -5.86 -13.20
N ASP A 835 -30.77 -4.95 -12.46
CA ASP A 835 -32.22 -4.67 -12.47
C ASP A 835 -32.57 -3.49 -13.40
N ASP A 836 -31.79 -2.42 -13.35
CA ASP A 836 -31.94 -1.21 -14.19
C ASP A 836 -30.59 -0.50 -14.37
N VAL A 837 -30.48 0.30 -15.44
CA VAL A 837 -29.32 1.16 -15.72
C VAL A 837 -29.83 2.55 -16.09
N ASP A 838 -29.34 3.58 -15.40
CA ASP A 838 -29.67 4.96 -15.75
C ASP A 838 -29.18 5.29 -17.16
N ALA A 839 -30.03 5.90 -17.98
CA ALA A 839 -29.74 6.11 -19.40
C ALA A 839 -28.71 7.22 -19.66
N ASP A 840 -28.47 8.11 -18.69
CA ASP A 840 -27.59 9.27 -18.84
C ASP A 840 -26.27 9.09 -18.08
N THR A 841 -26.31 8.57 -16.85
CA THR A 841 -25.14 8.37 -15.96
C THR A 841 -24.60 6.95 -15.98
N HIS A 842 -25.36 5.99 -16.52
CA HIS A 842 -25.04 4.55 -16.48
C HIS A 842 -24.88 4.00 -15.05
N HIS A 843 -25.44 4.68 -14.04
CA HIS A 843 -25.59 4.14 -12.70
C HIS A 843 -26.34 2.81 -12.75
N VAL A 844 -25.78 1.78 -12.11
CA VAL A 844 -26.37 0.43 -12.11
C VAL A 844 -27.15 0.20 -10.83
N THR A 845 -28.42 -0.17 -10.99
CA THR A 845 -29.23 -0.73 -9.92
C THR A 845 -29.16 -2.25 -9.95
N PHE A 846 -28.59 -2.87 -8.91
CA PHE A 846 -28.45 -4.32 -8.80
C PHE A 846 -29.72 -4.99 -8.25
N ARG A 847 -30.06 -6.19 -8.76
CA ARG A 847 -31.22 -6.99 -8.31
C ARG A 847 -31.12 -7.42 -6.86
N SER A 848 -29.89 -7.68 -6.38
CA SER A 848 -29.60 -8.15 -5.03
C SER A 848 -28.48 -7.30 -4.40
N PRO A 849 -28.77 -6.06 -3.98
CA PRO A 849 -27.74 -5.16 -3.47
C PRO A 849 -26.99 -5.71 -2.25
N GLY A 850 -27.67 -6.46 -1.38
CA GLY A 850 -27.06 -7.13 -0.22
C GLY A 850 -26.24 -8.40 -0.53
N ALA A 851 -26.16 -8.79 -1.80
CA ALA A 851 -25.31 -9.87 -2.30
C ALA A 851 -24.32 -9.37 -3.38
N THR A 852 -24.20 -8.04 -3.52
CA THR A 852 -23.25 -7.39 -4.43
C THR A 852 -22.23 -6.68 -3.57
N GLY A 853 -20.95 -6.94 -3.83
CA GLY A 853 -19.84 -6.26 -3.14
C GLY A 853 -19.70 -4.82 -3.60
N GLN A 854 -18.89 -4.06 -2.87
CA GLN A 854 -18.44 -2.75 -3.32
C GLN A 854 -17.51 -2.93 -4.53
N GLY A 855 -17.59 -2.04 -5.53
CA GLY A 855 -16.66 -2.02 -6.67
C GLY A 855 -17.31 -1.93 -8.05
N GLY A 856 -16.69 -2.58 -9.03
CA GLY A 856 -17.12 -2.61 -10.43
C GLY A 856 -16.45 -1.59 -11.35
N GLU A 857 -15.40 -0.92 -10.89
CA GLU A 857 -14.42 -0.27 -11.76
C GLU A 857 -13.65 -1.29 -12.60
N ILE A 858 -12.88 -0.82 -13.60
CA ILE A 858 -12.00 -1.66 -14.41
C ILE A 858 -10.57 -1.10 -14.34
N VAL A 859 -9.67 -1.88 -13.75
CA VAL A 859 -8.24 -1.54 -13.63
C VAL A 859 -7.34 -2.44 -14.49
N ALA A 860 -7.88 -3.51 -15.07
CA ALA A 860 -7.14 -4.41 -15.94
C ALA A 860 -6.91 -3.82 -17.34
N THR A 861 -5.79 -4.21 -17.98
CA THR A 861 -5.58 -3.94 -19.42
C THR A 861 -6.41 -4.95 -20.24
N PRO A 862 -7.13 -4.52 -21.31
CA PRO A 862 -7.84 -5.46 -22.18
C PRO A 862 -6.89 -6.42 -22.90
N ALA A 863 -7.31 -7.66 -23.15
CA ALA A 863 -6.60 -8.58 -24.04
C ALA A 863 -7.40 -8.76 -25.34
N LEU A 864 -6.73 -8.95 -26.48
CA LEU A 864 -7.33 -9.03 -27.80
C LEU A 864 -6.96 -10.36 -28.47
N GLY A 865 -7.96 -11.10 -28.98
CA GLY A 865 -7.72 -12.35 -29.70
C GLY A 865 -8.95 -12.83 -30.46
N ASP A 866 -8.76 -13.49 -31.59
CA ASP A 866 -9.84 -14.04 -32.44
C ASP A 866 -10.41 -15.30 -31.78
N LEU A 867 -11.45 -15.13 -30.96
CA LEU A 867 -12.05 -16.21 -30.18
C LEU A 867 -13.10 -16.96 -31.01
N ASP A 868 -13.81 -16.28 -31.90
CA ASP A 868 -14.88 -16.89 -32.69
C ASP A 868 -14.46 -17.36 -34.11
N GLY A 869 -13.22 -17.06 -34.50
CA GLY A 869 -12.59 -17.51 -35.75
C GLY A 869 -13.03 -16.71 -36.97
N ASP A 870 -13.60 -15.51 -36.79
CA ASP A 870 -14.03 -14.64 -37.89
C ASP A 870 -12.89 -13.79 -38.50
N GLY A 871 -11.71 -13.82 -37.88
CA GLY A 871 -10.52 -13.10 -38.30
C GLY A 871 -10.37 -11.70 -37.70
N ARG A 872 -11.28 -11.27 -36.81
CA ARG A 872 -11.17 -10.06 -36.00
C ARG A 872 -10.96 -10.45 -34.54
N PRO A 873 -10.22 -9.65 -33.76
CA PRO A 873 -10.03 -9.96 -32.36
C PRO A 873 -11.24 -9.51 -31.52
N GLU A 874 -11.69 -10.41 -30.64
CA GLU A 874 -12.56 -10.08 -29.52
C GLU A 874 -11.76 -9.47 -28.38
N ILE A 875 -12.45 -8.70 -27.52
CA ILE A 875 -11.86 -8.05 -26.36
C ILE A 875 -12.19 -8.86 -25.11
N VAL A 876 -11.18 -9.36 -24.40
CA VAL A 876 -11.33 -9.98 -23.09
C VAL A 876 -10.97 -8.99 -22.00
N ILE A 877 -11.86 -8.83 -21.01
CA ILE A 877 -11.66 -7.89 -19.90
C ILE A 877 -12.22 -8.43 -18.59
N GLY A 878 -11.47 -8.23 -17.51
CA GLY A 878 -11.87 -8.51 -16.14
C GLY A 878 -12.37 -7.26 -15.42
N THR A 879 -13.26 -7.41 -14.44
CA THR A 879 -13.82 -6.29 -13.68
C THR A 879 -13.60 -6.46 -12.18
N GLN A 880 -13.75 -5.37 -11.42
CA GLN A 880 -13.74 -5.38 -9.94
C GLN A 880 -15.15 -5.73 -9.38
N GLU A 881 -16.02 -6.37 -10.17
CA GLU A 881 -17.33 -6.83 -9.69
C GLU A 881 -17.18 -8.03 -8.75
N GLN A 882 -17.99 -8.07 -7.69
CA GLN A 882 -17.99 -9.15 -6.72
C GLN A 882 -19.42 -9.50 -6.29
N TYR A 883 -19.73 -10.79 -6.24
CA TYR A 883 -21.06 -11.28 -5.90
C TYR A 883 -20.98 -12.38 -4.83
N ASP A 884 -21.77 -12.23 -3.74
CA ASP A 884 -21.95 -13.25 -2.69
C ASP A 884 -22.83 -14.38 -3.23
N GLU A 885 -22.19 -15.25 -4.01
CA GLU A 885 -22.74 -16.42 -4.64
C GLU A 885 -21.91 -17.64 -4.26
N PRO A 886 -22.47 -18.87 -4.27
CA PRO A 886 -21.66 -20.07 -4.14
C PRO A 886 -20.50 -20.04 -5.15
N PRO A 887 -19.23 -20.18 -4.71
CA PRO A 887 -18.09 -20.15 -5.62
C PRO A 887 -18.27 -21.14 -6.78
N ALA A 888 -17.89 -20.73 -7.99
CA ALA A 888 -18.12 -21.48 -9.24
C ALA A 888 -17.33 -22.80 -9.34
N VAL A 889 -16.48 -23.12 -8.35
CA VAL A 889 -15.65 -24.33 -8.28
C VAL A 889 -16.01 -25.16 -7.04
N PHE A 890 -15.70 -26.47 -7.07
CA PHE A 890 -16.05 -27.54 -6.12
C PHE A 890 -16.79 -27.15 -4.81
N PRO A 891 -17.97 -27.75 -4.52
CA PRO A 891 -18.71 -27.42 -3.30
C PRO A 891 -17.93 -27.79 -2.03
N GLY A 892 -17.68 -26.80 -1.17
CA GLY A 892 -17.14 -27.00 0.18
C GLY A 892 -15.87 -26.23 0.53
N LEU A 893 -15.30 -25.46 -0.40
CA LEU A 893 -14.19 -24.53 -0.14
C LEU A 893 -14.71 -23.09 -0.30
N GLY A 894 -14.84 -22.39 0.83
CA GLY A 894 -15.32 -21.01 0.91
C GLY A 894 -15.79 -20.67 2.32
N LEU A 895 -15.54 -19.43 2.74
CA LEU A 895 -16.01 -18.86 3.99
C LEU A 895 -17.40 -18.24 3.77
N PRO A 896 -18.44 -18.67 4.51
CA PRO A 896 -19.79 -18.15 4.32
C PRO A 896 -19.85 -16.63 4.50
N GLY A 897 -20.32 -15.91 3.48
CA GLY A 897 -20.42 -14.45 3.46
C GLY A 897 -19.09 -13.71 3.23
N GLN A 898 -18.03 -14.42 2.83
CA GLN A 898 -16.75 -13.83 2.44
C GLN A 898 -16.18 -14.39 1.14
N SER A 899 -16.60 -15.58 0.70
CA SER A 899 -16.29 -16.09 -0.64
C SER A 899 -17.40 -15.76 -1.61
N GLY A 900 -17.04 -15.59 -2.88
CA GLY A 900 -17.98 -15.20 -3.92
C GLY A 900 -17.46 -15.50 -5.31
N ASN A 901 -18.01 -14.79 -6.29
CA ASN A 901 -17.52 -14.82 -7.67
C ASN A 901 -17.37 -13.41 -8.21
N THR A 902 -16.37 -13.22 -9.07
CA THR A 902 -16.22 -12.08 -9.97
C THR A 902 -16.59 -12.49 -11.40
N ARG A 903 -16.35 -11.62 -12.38
CA ARG A 903 -16.68 -11.84 -13.79
C ARG A 903 -15.53 -11.51 -14.72
N LEU A 904 -15.42 -12.34 -15.76
CA LEU A 904 -14.60 -12.10 -16.93
C LEU A 904 -15.52 -12.01 -18.15
N PHE A 905 -15.27 -11.03 -19.02
CA PHE A 905 -16.10 -10.72 -20.18
C PHE A 905 -15.31 -10.97 -21.46
N ALA A 906 -16.02 -11.42 -22.51
CA ALA A 906 -15.54 -11.40 -23.88
C ALA A 906 -16.53 -10.57 -24.71
N ILE A 907 -16.03 -9.49 -25.31
CA ILE A 907 -16.78 -8.49 -26.06
C ILE A 907 -16.44 -8.66 -27.54
N SER A 908 -17.48 -8.70 -28.39
CA SER A 908 -17.33 -8.75 -29.83
C SER A 908 -16.57 -7.53 -30.38
N SER A 909 -15.78 -7.72 -31.43
CA SER A 909 -15.15 -6.65 -32.22
C SER A 909 -16.13 -5.57 -32.71
N TYR A 910 -17.42 -5.90 -32.86
CA TYR A 910 -18.48 -4.95 -33.25
C TYR A 910 -19.07 -4.13 -32.07
N GLY A 911 -18.64 -4.37 -30.83
CA GLY A 911 -19.25 -3.80 -29.63
C GLY A 911 -20.77 -4.00 -29.57
N THR A 912 -21.52 -2.94 -29.27
CA THR A 912 -23.00 -2.98 -29.27
C THR A 912 -23.63 -3.18 -30.66
N GLY A 913 -22.84 -3.16 -31.74
CA GLY A 913 -23.25 -3.50 -33.10
C GLY A 913 -23.36 -5.02 -33.37
N HIS A 914 -22.92 -5.86 -32.45
CA HIS A 914 -22.80 -7.31 -32.62
C HIS A 914 -24.13 -7.98 -33.07
N PRO A 915 -24.14 -8.73 -34.20
CA PRO A 915 -25.33 -9.39 -34.73
C PRO A 915 -25.75 -10.59 -33.85
N ALA A 916 -26.61 -10.30 -32.87
CA ALA A 916 -27.02 -11.22 -31.80
C ALA A 916 -27.34 -12.70 -32.14
N GLY A 917 -27.02 -13.56 -31.16
CA GLY A 917 -27.43 -14.98 -31.07
C GLY A 917 -27.95 -15.48 -29.71
N ALA A 918 -28.04 -14.66 -28.65
CA ALA A 918 -28.46 -15.07 -27.30
C ALA A 918 -29.62 -14.23 -26.69
N ASP A 919 -30.24 -14.75 -25.62
CA ASP A 919 -31.37 -14.15 -24.89
C ASP A 919 -30.98 -12.79 -24.30
N ARG A 920 -31.61 -11.72 -24.79
CA ARG A 920 -31.33 -10.34 -24.36
C ARG A 920 -32.00 -10.01 -23.03
N SER A 921 -31.24 -9.49 -22.09
CA SER A 921 -31.75 -8.74 -20.94
C SER A 921 -32.41 -7.45 -21.43
N ALA A 922 -33.61 -7.16 -20.94
CA ALA A 922 -34.25 -5.88 -21.21
C ALA A 922 -33.71 -4.74 -20.33
N ALA A 923 -32.95 -5.08 -19.27
CA ALA A 923 -32.45 -4.15 -18.26
C ALA A 923 -31.04 -3.63 -18.55
N HIS A 924 -30.22 -4.39 -19.30
CA HIS A 924 -28.85 -4.03 -19.61
C HIS A 924 -28.76 -3.56 -21.07
N PRO A 925 -28.37 -2.30 -21.36
CA PRO A 925 -28.43 -1.74 -22.72
C PRO A 925 -27.45 -2.41 -23.70
N ASP A 926 -26.27 -2.82 -23.19
CA ASP A 926 -25.14 -3.27 -24.01
C ASP A 926 -24.89 -4.79 -23.99
N ASP A 927 -25.80 -5.58 -23.42
CA ASP A 927 -25.61 -7.03 -23.19
C ASP A 927 -25.33 -7.84 -24.47
N ARG A 928 -25.80 -7.33 -25.60
CA ARG A 928 -25.57 -7.89 -26.94
C ARG A 928 -24.10 -7.87 -27.36
N ALA A 929 -23.28 -7.02 -26.75
CA ALA A 929 -21.86 -6.90 -27.08
C ALA A 929 -21.08 -8.13 -26.62
N TYR A 930 -21.59 -8.87 -25.63
CA TYR A 930 -20.92 -10.06 -25.11
C TYR A 930 -21.10 -11.28 -26.01
N LEU A 931 -20.06 -12.12 -26.06
CA LEU A 931 -20.10 -13.40 -26.75
C LEU A 931 -21.04 -14.40 -26.05
N ALA A 932 -21.52 -15.38 -26.80
CA ALA A 932 -22.36 -16.44 -26.24
C ALA A 932 -21.56 -17.29 -25.22
N GLY A 933 -22.10 -17.42 -24.00
CA GLY A 933 -21.42 -18.11 -22.90
C GLY A 933 -20.72 -17.17 -21.91
N TRP A 934 -20.64 -15.88 -22.25
CA TRP A 934 -20.02 -14.82 -21.46
C TRP A 934 -21.09 -13.87 -20.88
N PRO A 935 -20.81 -13.18 -19.75
CA PRO A 935 -19.61 -13.30 -18.91
C PRO A 935 -19.48 -14.64 -18.18
N VAL A 936 -18.24 -14.99 -17.82
CA VAL A 936 -17.91 -16.20 -17.05
C VAL A 936 -17.65 -15.82 -15.58
N ALA A 937 -18.20 -16.62 -14.66
CA ALA A 937 -17.93 -16.46 -13.24
C ALA A 937 -16.55 -17.03 -12.86
N LEU A 938 -15.71 -16.22 -12.22
CA LEU A 938 -14.43 -16.65 -11.64
C LEU A 938 -14.53 -16.69 -10.11
N PRO A 939 -14.12 -17.79 -9.45
CA PRO A 939 -14.26 -17.95 -8.01
C PRO A 939 -13.30 -17.05 -7.24
N MET A 940 -13.75 -16.51 -6.10
CA MET A 940 -12.91 -15.82 -5.13
C MET A 940 -13.05 -16.48 -3.76
N PHE A 941 -11.92 -16.87 -3.17
CA PHE A 941 -11.91 -17.43 -1.82
C PHE A 941 -12.19 -16.35 -0.76
N LEU A 942 -11.64 -15.16 -0.97
CA LEU A 942 -11.93 -13.96 -0.19
C LEU A 942 -12.35 -12.85 -1.16
N THR A 943 -13.49 -12.23 -0.88
CA THR A 943 -13.96 -11.00 -1.52
C THR A 943 -13.57 -9.82 -0.65
N ALA A 944 -13.45 -8.62 -1.26
CA ALA A 944 -13.02 -7.39 -0.60
C ALA A 944 -11.67 -7.56 0.13
N VAL A 945 -10.66 -8.11 -0.57
CA VAL A 945 -9.32 -8.32 -0.01
C VAL A 945 -8.61 -6.98 0.19
N LEU A 946 -8.58 -6.16 -0.85
CA LEU A 946 -8.11 -4.78 -0.85
C LEU A 946 -8.95 -3.99 -1.87
N PRO A 947 -9.42 -2.78 -1.56
CA PRO A 947 -10.20 -1.97 -2.49
C PRO A 947 -9.38 -1.66 -3.75
N THR A 948 -10.06 -1.58 -4.90
CA THR A 948 -9.49 -1.25 -6.23
C THR A 948 -8.53 -2.29 -6.81
N ILE A 949 -7.52 -2.72 -6.06
CA ILE A 949 -6.41 -3.56 -6.54
C ILE A 949 -6.54 -5.03 -6.13
N GLY A 950 -7.30 -5.32 -5.07
CA GLY A 950 -7.54 -6.66 -4.53
C GLY A 950 -8.92 -7.22 -4.87
N ASP A 951 -9.67 -6.53 -5.73
CA ASP A 951 -11.04 -6.85 -6.08
C ASP A 951 -11.13 -7.46 -7.48
N GLY A 952 -11.91 -8.55 -7.59
CA GLY A 952 -12.24 -9.19 -8.86
C GLY A 952 -11.04 -9.63 -9.69
N VAL A 953 -11.02 -9.24 -10.97
CA VAL A 953 -9.94 -9.53 -11.92
C VAL A 953 -9.20 -8.23 -12.24
N ALA A 954 -8.08 -8.01 -11.55
CA ALA A 954 -7.28 -6.78 -11.65
C ALA A 954 -6.15 -6.84 -12.69
N THR A 955 -5.97 -7.97 -13.39
CA THR A 955 -4.84 -8.21 -14.29
C THR A 955 -5.30 -8.62 -15.69
N GLN A 956 -4.46 -8.34 -16.69
CA GLN A 956 -4.73 -8.69 -18.09
C GLN A 956 -4.80 -10.22 -18.26
N ALA A 957 -5.75 -10.69 -19.06
CA ALA A 957 -5.83 -12.08 -19.47
C ALA A 957 -4.75 -12.43 -20.50
N ALA A 958 -4.28 -13.66 -20.52
CA ALA A 958 -3.44 -14.17 -21.62
C ALA A 958 -4.30 -14.97 -22.61
N ILE A 959 -4.01 -14.87 -23.91
CA ILE A 959 -4.75 -15.56 -24.97
C ILE A 959 -3.76 -16.32 -25.87
N GLY A 960 -4.01 -17.61 -26.08
CA GLY A 960 -3.19 -18.45 -26.97
C GLY A 960 -3.67 -19.90 -27.03
N ASP A 961 -3.11 -20.71 -27.93
CA ASP A 961 -3.36 -22.16 -28.03
C ASP A 961 -2.63 -22.88 -26.89
N VAL A 962 -3.23 -22.87 -25.71
CA VAL A 962 -2.65 -23.31 -24.44
C VAL A 962 -2.60 -24.83 -24.38
N ASP A 963 -3.65 -25.51 -24.86
CA ASP A 963 -3.74 -26.96 -24.77
C ASP A 963 -3.31 -27.71 -26.06
N SER A 964 -2.92 -26.98 -27.11
CA SER A 964 -2.48 -27.49 -28.41
C SER A 964 -3.55 -28.25 -29.19
N ASP A 965 -4.82 -27.87 -29.04
CA ASP A 965 -5.92 -28.38 -29.87
C ASP A 965 -6.14 -27.57 -31.18
N GLY A 966 -5.49 -26.41 -31.29
CA GLY A 966 -5.53 -25.51 -32.45
C GLY A 966 -6.63 -24.45 -32.41
N ALA A 967 -7.40 -24.35 -31.32
CA ALA A 967 -8.16 -23.18 -30.93
C ALA A 967 -7.32 -22.29 -29.99
N VAL A 968 -7.82 -21.10 -29.67
CA VAL A 968 -7.21 -20.23 -28.66
C VAL A 968 -8.04 -20.27 -27.38
N GLU A 969 -7.35 -20.28 -26.25
CA GLU A 969 -7.93 -20.24 -24.92
C GLU A 969 -7.56 -18.94 -24.20
N VAL A 970 -8.45 -18.54 -23.31
CA VAL A 970 -8.28 -17.40 -22.41
C VAL A 970 -7.80 -17.92 -21.05
N VAL A 971 -6.66 -17.41 -20.59
CA VAL A 971 -6.12 -17.65 -19.25
C VAL A 971 -6.35 -16.42 -18.40
N ALA A 972 -7.06 -16.58 -17.28
CA ALA A 972 -7.34 -15.49 -16.37
C ALA A 972 -7.33 -15.96 -14.91
N THR A 973 -7.11 -15.01 -14.01
CA THR A 973 -7.09 -15.26 -12.58
C THR A 973 -7.76 -14.12 -11.83
N SER A 974 -8.62 -14.44 -10.87
CA SER A 974 -9.18 -13.47 -9.93
C SER A 974 -8.30 -13.36 -8.69
N VAL A 975 -8.23 -12.20 -8.06
CA VAL A 975 -7.47 -12.04 -6.81
C VAL A 975 -8.00 -13.01 -5.74
N SER A 976 -7.11 -13.69 -5.01
CA SER A 976 -7.47 -14.75 -4.06
C SER A 976 -8.36 -15.83 -4.73
N GLY A 977 -8.11 -16.10 -6.01
CA GLY A 977 -8.89 -17.01 -6.83
C GLY A 977 -8.04 -18.11 -7.42
N GLN A 978 -8.65 -18.86 -8.34
CA GLN A 978 -7.96 -19.91 -9.08
C GLN A 978 -7.68 -19.45 -10.50
N THR A 979 -6.56 -19.89 -11.04
CA THR A 979 -6.25 -19.68 -12.46
C THR A 979 -7.10 -20.60 -13.32
N MET A 980 -7.84 -19.98 -14.23
CA MET A 980 -8.76 -20.63 -15.17
C MET A 980 -8.18 -20.56 -16.58
N VAL A 981 -8.33 -21.65 -17.33
CA VAL A 981 -8.17 -21.69 -18.80
C VAL A 981 -9.57 -21.90 -19.37
N LEU A 982 -9.96 -21.11 -20.36
CA LEU A 982 -11.32 -21.06 -20.89
C LEU A 982 -11.29 -21.08 -22.42
N ASP A 983 -12.04 -22.00 -23.02
CA ASP A 983 -12.33 -22.01 -24.45
C ASP A 983 -13.15 -20.77 -24.83
N ALA A 984 -13.26 -20.48 -26.14
CA ALA A 984 -14.07 -19.39 -26.68
C ALA A 984 -15.54 -19.37 -26.19
N ASP A 985 -16.10 -20.52 -25.79
CA ASP A 985 -17.47 -20.63 -25.26
C ASP A 985 -17.57 -20.43 -23.72
N GLY A 986 -16.48 -20.01 -23.09
CA GLY A 986 -16.39 -19.68 -21.66
C GLY A 986 -16.28 -20.90 -20.73
N ARG A 987 -15.82 -22.04 -21.24
CA ARG A 987 -15.70 -23.30 -20.48
C ARG A 987 -14.26 -23.78 -20.42
N SER A 988 -13.88 -24.37 -19.29
CA SER A 988 -12.56 -25.00 -19.18
C SER A 988 -12.43 -26.28 -20.04
N PRO A 989 -11.29 -26.46 -20.75
CA PRO A 989 -10.99 -27.66 -21.54
C PRO A 989 -10.66 -28.88 -20.67
N TYR A 990 -10.25 -28.67 -19.41
CA TYR A 990 -9.89 -29.76 -18.50
C TYR A 990 -11.16 -30.44 -17.89
N GLY A 991 -11.22 -31.77 -17.98
CA GLY A 991 -12.45 -32.57 -18.06
C GLY A 991 -13.54 -32.44 -16.96
N ARG A 992 -14.74 -33.00 -17.25
CA ARG A 992 -15.95 -32.90 -16.40
C ARG A 992 -16.41 -34.22 -15.79
N PRO A 993 -16.58 -34.28 -14.46
CA PRO A 993 -17.71 -34.96 -13.85
C PRO A 993 -18.69 -33.95 -13.21
N PHE A 994 -19.99 -34.17 -13.39
CA PHE A 994 -21.09 -33.42 -12.74
C PHE A 994 -21.30 -31.94 -13.12
N GLY A 995 -20.63 -31.42 -14.16
CA GLY A 995 -20.90 -30.08 -14.70
C GLY A 995 -20.19 -28.92 -13.98
N VAL A 996 -19.12 -29.22 -13.23
CA VAL A 996 -18.24 -28.22 -12.59
C VAL A 996 -17.12 -27.84 -13.57
N GLN A 997 -16.75 -26.55 -13.64
CA GLN A 997 -15.56 -26.11 -14.38
C GLN A 997 -14.30 -26.47 -13.56
N LEU A 998 -13.28 -27.04 -14.19
CA LEU A 998 -12.00 -27.32 -13.52
C LEU A 998 -11.02 -26.18 -13.76
N ALA A 999 -10.52 -25.59 -12.68
CA ALA A 999 -9.32 -24.75 -12.70
C ALA A 999 -8.06 -25.60 -12.97
N LEU A 1000 -6.93 -24.93 -13.21
CA LEU A 1000 -5.62 -25.56 -13.18
C LEU A 1000 -5.37 -26.25 -11.83
N ASN A 1001 -4.56 -27.31 -11.82
CA ASN A 1001 -4.38 -28.16 -10.64
C ASN A 1001 -3.89 -27.36 -9.43
N TRP A 1002 -4.71 -27.32 -8.38
CA TRP A 1002 -4.50 -26.51 -7.17
C TRP A 1002 -4.56 -27.32 -5.86
N LEU A 1003 -5.02 -28.58 -5.90
CA LEU A 1003 -5.12 -29.52 -4.76
C LEU A 1003 -4.40 -30.84 -4.97
N GLY A 1004 -3.88 -31.10 -6.17
CA GLY A 1004 -3.21 -32.34 -6.53
C GLY A 1004 -1.84 -32.48 -5.88
N ALA A 1005 -1.27 -33.68 -5.96
CA ALA A 1005 0.10 -33.90 -5.49
C ALA A 1005 1.08 -33.04 -6.31
N VAL A 1006 1.84 -32.19 -5.62
CA VAL A 1006 2.92 -31.43 -6.25
C VAL A 1006 4.05 -32.37 -6.67
N PRO A 1007 4.53 -32.28 -7.93
CA PRO A 1007 5.64 -33.12 -8.38
C PRO A 1007 6.94 -32.83 -7.59
N PRO A 1008 7.92 -33.74 -7.59
CA PRO A 1008 9.22 -33.49 -6.97
C PRO A 1008 9.93 -32.25 -7.56
N GLY A 1009 10.73 -31.56 -6.76
CA GLY A 1009 11.61 -30.45 -7.19
C GLY A 1009 11.21 -29.07 -6.68
N THR A 1010 9.98 -28.91 -6.17
CA THR A 1010 9.57 -27.70 -5.45
C THR A 1010 10.43 -27.47 -4.19
N ASP A 1011 10.68 -26.19 -3.87
CA ASP A 1011 11.26 -25.75 -2.59
C ASP A 1011 10.23 -25.08 -1.66
N SER A 1012 8.96 -25.00 -2.07
CA SER A 1012 7.87 -24.55 -1.22
C SER A 1012 7.40 -25.66 -0.29
N SER A 1013 7.13 -25.28 0.95
CA SER A 1013 6.46 -26.09 1.97
C SER A 1013 4.94 -25.88 1.98
N ASP A 1014 4.44 -24.80 1.36
CA ASP A 1014 3.05 -24.38 1.35
C ASP A 1014 2.35 -24.69 0.01
N THR A 1015 2.20 -25.99 -0.27
CA THR A 1015 1.74 -26.46 -1.59
C THR A 1015 0.25 -26.82 -1.66
N ALA A 1016 -0.52 -26.51 -0.62
CA ALA A 1016 -1.91 -26.90 -0.53
C ALA A 1016 -2.82 -25.72 -0.91
N ALA A 1017 -3.83 -25.99 -1.75
CA ALA A 1017 -4.85 -25.04 -2.16
C ALA A 1017 -4.25 -23.74 -2.73
N LEU A 1018 -3.48 -23.87 -3.80
CA LEU A 1018 -2.84 -22.73 -4.47
C LEU A 1018 -3.90 -21.73 -4.98
N THR A 1019 -3.68 -20.46 -4.69
CA THR A 1019 -4.50 -19.33 -5.14
C THR A 1019 -3.60 -18.30 -5.80
N SER A 1020 -4.11 -17.54 -6.77
CA SER A 1020 -3.33 -16.42 -7.29
C SER A 1020 -3.22 -15.30 -6.26
N ALA A 1021 -2.05 -14.68 -6.25
CA ALA A 1021 -1.80 -13.45 -5.50
C ALA A 1021 -2.43 -12.25 -6.25
N PHE A 1022 -1.74 -11.11 -6.25
CA PHE A 1022 -2.15 -9.86 -6.92
C PHE A 1022 -1.47 -9.71 -8.30
N GLY A 1023 -1.08 -10.83 -8.94
CA GLY A 1023 -0.32 -10.87 -10.19
C GLY A 1023 -1.08 -11.51 -11.34
N GLY A 1024 -0.65 -11.22 -12.58
CA GLY A 1024 -1.27 -11.70 -13.82
C GLY A 1024 -0.66 -13.00 -14.34
N ALA A 1025 -1.31 -13.57 -15.36
CA ALA A 1025 -0.83 -14.78 -16.02
C ALA A 1025 0.05 -14.48 -17.22
N ALA A 1026 1.08 -15.28 -17.41
CA ALA A 1026 1.87 -15.35 -18.65
C ALA A 1026 1.79 -16.76 -19.23
N ILE A 1027 1.89 -16.88 -20.56
CA ILE A 1027 1.92 -18.16 -21.26
C ILE A 1027 3.14 -18.24 -22.18
N GLY A 1028 3.81 -19.39 -22.20
CA GLY A 1028 5.05 -19.57 -22.97
C GLY A 1028 5.62 -20.98 -22.84
N ARG A 1029 6.79 -21.25 -23.41
CA ARG A 1029 7.40 -22.60 -23.40
C ARG A 1029 8.66 -22.62 -22.54
N LEU A 1030 8.59 -23.20 -21.34
CA LEU A 1030 9.71 -23.18 -20.38
C LEU A 1030 10.76 -24.28 -20.57
N ASP A 1031 10.43 -25.36 -21.27
CA ASP A 1031 11.38 -26.44 -21.58
C ASP A 1031 10.94 -27.26 -22.81
N PRO A 1032 11.69 -27.22 -23.93
CA PRO A 1032 11.39 -28.00 -25.13
C PRO A 1032 11.76 -29.50 -25.04
N ASP A 1033 12.55 -29.91 -24.04
CA ASP A 1033 13.13 -31.25 -23.90
C ASP A 1033 12.39 -32.16 -22.89
N VAL A 1034 11.44 -31.64 -22.11
CA VAL A 1034 10.53 -32.46 -21.29
C VAL A 1034 9.52 -33.17 -22.21
N PRO A 1035 9.48 -34.51 -22.25
CA PRO A 1035 8.64 -35.22 -23.21
C PRO A 1035 7.16 -35.15 -22.85
N ASP A 1036 6.46 -34.22 -23.48
CA ASP A 1036 4.99 -34.16 -23.50
C ASP A 1036 4.45 -35.26 -24.42
N GLY A 1037 4.09 -36.41 -23.83
CA GLY A 1037 3.69 -37.63 -24.52
C GLY A 1037 2.85 -37.43 -25.81
N GLY A 1038 3.52 -37.35 -26.96
CA GLY A 1038 2.99 -37.58 -28.31
C GLY A 1038 1.74 -36.82 -28.76
N SER A 1039 1.81 -35.49 -28.92
CA SER A 1039 1.04 -34.72 -29.93
C SER A 1039 1.56 -33.30 -30.19
N GLY A 1040 2.59 -32.84 -29.48
CA GLY A 1040 3.12 -31.47 -29.50
C GLY A 1040 3.02 -30.88 -28.08
N PRO A 1041 3.95 -30.01 -27.64
CA PRO A 1041 3.88 -29.39 -26.31
C PRO A 1041 2.93 -28.18 -26.33
N GLY A 1042 1.98 -28.14 -25.40
CA GLY A 1042 1.13 -26.96 -25.11
C GLY A 1042 1.94 -25.79 -24.54
N LEU A 1043 1.31 -24.64 -24.37
CA LEU A 1043 1.94 -23.52 -23.67
C LEU A 1043 1.87 -23.77 -22.16
N ASP A 1044 2.98 -23.56 -21.45
CA ASP A 1044 2.96 -23.54 -19.99
C ASP A 1044 2.31 -22.24 -19.51
N VAL A 1045 1.50 -22.33 -18.46
CA VAL A 1045 0.85 -21.19 -17.80
C VAL A 1045 1.61 -20.86 -16.53
N VAL A 1046 1.94 -19.58 -16.31
CA VAL A 1046 2.72 -19.13 -15.16
C VAL A 1046 2.03 -17.98 -14.45
N VAL A 1047 1.88 -18.11 -13.13
CA VAL A 1047 1.16 -17.12 -12.30
C VAL A 1047 1.85 -16.97 -10.93
N PRO A 1048 1.99 -15.76 -10.38
CA PRO A 1048 2.32 -15.56 -8.98
C PRO A 1048 1.20 -16.09 -8.06
N THR A 1049 1.54 -16.93 -7.11
CA THR A 1049 0.58 -17.66 -6.26
C THR A 1049 0.93 -17.60 -4.78
N THR A 1050 -0.04 -17.94 -3.94
CA THR A 1050 0.13 -18.25 -2.52
C THR A 1050 -0.51 -19.59 -2.20
N GLY A 1051 0.02 -20.31 -1.20
CA GLY A 1051 -0.62 -21.49 -0.65
C GLY A 1051 -1.54 -21.15 0.54
N ALA A 1052 -2.22 -22.17 1.07
CA ALA A 1052 -3.15 -22.01 2.18
C ALA A 1052 -2.47 -21.47 3.45
N GLY A 1053 -1.21 -21.80 3.71
CA GLY A 1053 -0.46 -21.26 4.85
C GLY A 1053 -0.32 -19.75 4.75
N ARG A 1054 0.14 -19.27 3.59
CA ARG A 1054 0.29 -17.83 3.29
C ARG A 1054 -1.04 -17.10 3.15
N ALA A 1055 -2.12 -17.77 2.77
CA ALA A 1055 -3.46 -17.18 2.77
C ALA A 1055 -4.08 -17.08 4.18
N LEU A 1056 -3.64 -17.93 5.12
CA LEU A 1056 -4.09 -17.91 6.52
C LEU A 1056 -3.34 -16.89 7.37
N ASP A 1057 -2.15 -16.48 6.94
CA ASP A 1057 -1.31 -15.45 7.54
C ASP A 1057 -2.13 -14.18 7.87
N THR A 1058 -2.94 -13.68 6.93
CA THR A 1058 -3.80 -12.49 7.11
C THR A 1058 -4.90 -12.65 8.16
N LEU A 1059 -5.20 -13.89 8.59
CA LEU A 1059 -6.28 -14.21 9.53
C LEU A 1059 -5.79 -14.49 10.95
N PHE A 1060 -4.48 -14.69 11.14
CA PHE A 1060 -3.90 -15.08 12.42
C PHE A 1060 -2.84 -14.09 12.90
N ALA A 1061 -2.60 -14.08 14.22
CA ALA A 1061 -1.49 -13.33 14.80
C ALA A 1061 -0.21 -14.15 14.67
N ASN A 1062 0.90 -13.43 14.54
CA ASN A 1062 2.24 -13.97 14.49
C ASN A 1062 2.56 -14.74 13.18
N ASP A 1063 3.83 -15.07 13.00
CA ASP A 1063 4.40 -15.70 11.80
C ASP A 1063 3.80 -17.10 11.56
N GLN A 1064 3.00 -17.27 10.50
CA GLN A 1064 2.59 -18.59 10.05
C GLN A 1064 3.61 -19.14 9.04
N PRO A 1065 3.81 -20.47 8.99
CA PRO A 1065 4.62 -21.08 7.95
C PRO A 1065 3.90 -21.00 6.60
N GLY A 1066 4.06 -19.88 5.89
CA GLY A 1066 3.54 -19.63 4.55
C GLY A 1066 4.64 -19.20 3.60
N ASP A 1067 4.64 -19.73 2.37
CA ASP A 1067 5.63 -19.39 1.36
C ASP A 1067 4.97 -18.57 0.23
N PRO A 1068 5.42 -17.33 -0.07
CA PRO A 1068 5.06 -16.66 -1.31
C PRO A 1068 5.70 -17.39 -2.49
N GLN A 1069 4.96 -17.51 -3.61
CA GLN A 1069 5.30 -18.46 -4.66
C GLN A 1069 5.12 -17.92 -6.08
N LEU A 1070 5.82 -18.56 -7.00
CA LEU A 1070 5.55 -18.55 -8.43
C LEU A 1070 5.24 -19.98 -8.88
N THR A 1071 4.13 -20.19 -9.57
CA THR A 1071 3.71 -21.53 -10.02
C THR A 1071 3.62 -21.59 -11.54
N ALA A 1072 4.07 -22.72 -12.10
CA ALA A 1072 3.89 -23.05 -13.52
C ALA A 1072 3.06 -24.33 -13.68
N TRP A 1073 2.17 -24.35 -14.67
CA TRP A 1073 1.35 -25.49 -15.06
C TRP A 1073 1.55 -25.82 -16.53
N SER A 1074 1.43 -27.09 -16.88
CA SER A 1074 1.28 -27.56 -18.26
C SER A 1074 -0.12 -27.16 -18.75
N GLY A 1075 -0.18 -26.33 -19.80
CA GLY A 1075 -1.44 -25.97 -20.46
C GLY A 1075 -2.11 -27.16 -21.17
N ARG A 1076 -1.39 -28.26 -21.39
CA ARG A 1076 -1.95 -29.44 -22.06
C ARG A 1076 -2.91 -30.26 -21.18
N ASP A 1077 -2.60 -30.39 -19.89
CA ASP A 1077 -3.33 -31.27 -18.98
C ASP A 1077 -3.67 -30.62 -17.63
N GLY A 1078 -3.30 -29.34 -17.46
CA GLY A 1078 -3.52 -28.55 -16.27
C GLY A 1078 -2.69 -29.00 -15.06
N ALA A 1079 -1.67 -29.85 -15.25
CA ALA A 1079 -0.83 -30.34 -14.16
C ALA A 1079 0.26 -29.33 -13.79
N ILE A 1080 0.60 -29.22 -12.50
CA ILE A 1080 1.75 -28.43 -12.03
C ILE A 1080 3.04 -28.97 -12.67
N ARG A 1081 3.91 -28.09 -13.17
CA ARG A 1081 5.21 -28.46 -13.75
C ARG A 1081 6.17 -29.00 -12.68
N PRO A 1082 6.98 -30.03 -12.98
CA PRO A 1082 8.07 -30.42 -12.08
C PRO A 1082 8.97 -29.25 -11.71
N GLY A 1083 9.39 -29.18 -10.44
CA GLY A 1083 10.15 -28.03 -9.94
C GLY A 1083 9.30 -26.91 -9.32
N PHE A 1084 8.02 -26.81 -9.67
CA PHE A 1084 7.11 -25.77 -9.19
C PHE A 1084 6.13 -26.29 -8.11
N PRO A 1085 5.58 -25.43 -7.23
CA PRO A 1085 5.84 -23.99 -7.09
C PRO A 1085 7.26 -23.66 -6.60
N ARG A 1086 7.74 -22.46 -6.88
CA ARG A 1086 9.03 -21.92 -6.42
C ARG A 1086 8.82 -20.80 -5.44
N VAL A 1087 9.57 -20.80 -4.33
CA VAL A 1087 9.55 -19.74 -3.33
C VAL A 1087 10.13 -18.45 -3.91
N THR A 1088 9.40 -17.34 -3.79
CA THR A 1088 9.88 -15.97 -4.05
C THR A 1088 10.23 -15.27 -2.74
N ALA A 1089 10.89 -14.11 -2.81
CA ALA A 1089 11.29 -13.37 -1.62
C ALA A 1089 10.11 -12.71 -0.87
N ASP A 1090 9.03 -12.38 -1.59
CA ASP A 1090 7.77 -11.88 -1.03
C ASP A 1090 6.61 -12.11 -2.04
N VAL A 1091 5.39 -11.76 -1.63
CA VAL A 1091 4.19 -11.75 -2.49
C VAL A 1091 4.38 -10.75 -3.63
N ALA A 1092 3.95 -11.12 -4.83
CA ALA A 1092 4.00 -10.24 -6.00
C ALA A 1092 2.71 -9.43 -6.15
N PHE A 1093 2.87 -8.13 -6.38
CA PHE A 1093 1.79 -7.15 -6.59
C PHE A 1093 1.97 -6.48 -7.94
N PHE A 1094 0.93 -6.47 -8.78
CA PHE A 1094 0.96 -5.88 -10.12
C PHE A 1094 2.05 -6.46 -11.04
N VAL A 1095 2.37 -7.75 -10.84
CA VAL A 1095 3.39 -8.44 -11.64
C VAL A 1095 2.71 -9.46 -12.53
N THR A 1096 2.84 -9.28 -13.84
CA THR A 1096 2.73 -10.38 -14.80
C THR A 1096 4.15 -10.86 -15.11
N PRO A 1097 4.47 -12.16 -15.02
CA PRO A 1097 5.80 -12.66 -15.37
C PRO A 1097 6.15 -12.41 -16.85
N ALA A 1098 7.44 -12.33 -17.14
CA ALA A 1098 7.96 -12.48 -18.50
C ALA A 1098 8.52 -13.91 -18.70
N ILE A 1099 8.58 -14.37 -19.94
CA ILE A 1099 9.15 -15.66 -20.33
C ILE A 1099 10.18 -15.40 -21.44
N ALA A 1100 11.46 -15.59 -21.11
CA ALA A 1100 12.58 -15.32 -21.99
C ALA A 1100 13.83 -16.12 -21.59
N ASP A 1101 14.62 -16.58 -22.56
CA ASP A 1101 15.96 -17.14 -22.33
C ASP A 1101 16.89 -16.05 -21.75
N VAL A 1102 17.27 -16.20 -20.47
CA VAL A 1102 18.14 -15.24 -19.76
C VAL A 1102 19.55 -15.73 -19.52
N ASP A 1103 19.89 -16.96 -19.92
CA ASP A 1103 21.22 -17.53 -19.72
C ASP A 1103 21.90 -18.07 -20.99
N GLY A 1104 21.20 -17.98 -22.11
CA GLY A 1104 21.65 -18.30 -23.46
C GLY A 1104 21.72 -19.80 -23.74
N ASP A 1105 20.98 -20.62 -23.00
CA ASP A 1105 20.93 -22.07 -23.21
C ASP A 1105 19.93 -22.51 -24.30
N GLY A 1106 19.08 -21.59 -24.79
CA GLY A 1106 18.07 -21.81 -25.82
C GLY A 1106 16.72 -22.28 -25.30
N SER A 1107 16.52 -22.31 -23.97
CA SER A 1107 15.23 -22.53 -23.31
C SER A 1107 14.81 -21.22 -22.62
N ASP A 1108 13.50 -20.96 -22.52
CA ASP A 1108 13.02 -19.76 -21.84
C ASP A 1108 12.89 -19.97 -20.33
N GLU A 1109 13.32 -18.98 -19.55
CA GLU A 1109 13.06 -18.89 -18.12
C GLU A 1109 11.85 -18.00 -17.82
N VAL A 1110 11.17 -18.29 -16.72
CA VAL A 1110 10.23 -17.33 -16.13
C VAL A 1110 11.01 -16.27 -15.38
N VAL A 1111 10.70 -15.00 -15.60
CA VAL A 1111 11.28 -13.85 -14.88
C VAL A 1111 10.19 -13.01 -14.24
N ALA A 1112 10.28 -12.76 -12.93
CA ALA A 1112 9.24 -12.04 -12.19
C ALA A 1112 9.82 -11.22 -11.03
N ALA A 1113 9.29 -10.01 -10.84
CA ALA A 1113 9.53 -9.21 -9.65
C ALA A 1113 8.65 -9.66 -8.47
N ASN A 1114 8.93 -9.15 -7.28
CA ASN A 1114 8.13 -9.40 -6.09
C ASN A 1114 8.09 -8.17 -5.17
N GLY A 1115 7.40 -8.26 -4.02
CA GLY A 1115 7.22 -7.17 -3.06
C GLY A 1115 8.52 -6.60 -2.46
N VAL A 1116 9.64 -7.29 -2.59
CA VAL A 1116 10.93 -6.85 -2.00
C VAL A 1116 12.01 -6.71 -3.07
N GLN A 1117 13.24 -6.49 -2.63
CA GLN A 1117 14.39 -6.07 -3.44
C GLN A 1117 14.97 -7.14 -4.40
N MET A 1118 14.13 -7.85 -5.17
CA MET A 1118 14.50 -8.97 -6.04
C MET A 1118 13.78 -8.98 -7.41
N LEU A 1119 14.53 -9.43 -8.42
CA LEU A 1119 14.00 -9.91 -9.70
C LEU A 1119 14.41 -11.38 -9.86
N ASP A 1120 13.45 -12.29 -9.72
CA ASP A 1120 13.66 -13.73 -9.75
C ASP A 1120 13.64 -14.27 -11.19
N ALA A 1121 14.40 -15.34 -11.42
CA ALA A 1121 14.30 -16.14 -12.64
C ALA A 1121 14.37 -17.65 -12.32
N PHE A 1122 13.58 -18.46 -13.05
CA PHE A 1122 13.53 -19.92 -12.90
C PHE A 1122 13.39 -20.62 -14.25
N ARG A 1123 14.19 -21.66 -14.47
CA ARG A 1123 14.06 -22.59 -15.61
C ARG A 1123 12.77 -23.41 -15.52
N GLY A 1124 12.42 -24.10 -16.61
CA GLY A 1124 11.30 -25.04 -16.65
C GLY A 1124 11.37 -26.20 -15.64
N ASP A 1125 12.56 -26.49 -15.09
CA ASP A 1125 12.75 -27.46 -13.99
C ASP A 1125 12.73 -26.84 -12.58
N GLY A 1126 12.43 -25.54 -12.50
CA GLY A 1126 12.37 -24.74 -11.27
C GLY A 1126 13.73 -24.31 -10.73
N THR A 1127 14.85 -24.71 -11.34
CA THR A 1127 16.18 -24.27 -10.90
C THR A 1127 16.48 -22.85 -11.35
N PRO A 1128 17.21 -22.06 -10.56
CA PRO A 1128 17.56 -20.71 -10.98
C PRO A 1128 18.70 -20.71 -12.03
N PRO A 1129 18.63 -19.86 -13.06
CA PRO A 1129 19.71 -19.67 -14.01
C PRO A 1129 20.97 -19.07 -13.36
N SER A 1130 22.10 -19.21 -14.05
CA SER A 1130 23.38 -18.72 -13.52
C SER A 1130 23.35 -17.20 -13.34
N GLY A 1131 23.77 -16.72 -12.18
CA GLY A 1131 23.78 -15.27 -11.88
C GLY A 1131 22.43 -14.71 -11.40
N TRP A 1132 21.42 -15.54 -11.16
CA TRP A 1132 20.09 -15.14 -10.69
C TRP A 1132 19.77 -15.60 -9.25
N PRO A 1133 18.97 -14.83 -8.49
CA PRO A 1133 18.17 -13.67 -8.92
C PRO A 1133 19.00 -12.39 -8.99
N LYS A 1134 18.42 -11.32 -9.53
CA LYS A 1134 19.04 -9.98 -9.56
C LYS A 1134 18.53 -9.15 -8.37
N LEU A 1135 19.43 -8.38 -7.74
CA LEU A 1135 19.10 -7.50 -6.63
C LEU A 1135 18.64 -6.14 -7.17
N THR A 1136 17.40 -5.74 -6.88
CA THR A 1136 16.88 -4.43 -7.32
C THR A 1136 17.20 -3.33 -6.31
N GLY A 1137 17.35 -3.69 -5.03
CA GLY A 1137 17.57 -2.77 -3.93
C GLY A 1137 16.27 -2.27 -3.29
N GLY A 1138 15.16 -2.16 -4.01
CA GLY A 1138 13.86 -1.76 -3.45
C GLY A 1138 12.70 -2.43 -4.18
N TRP A 1139 11.47 -2.13 -3.77
CA TRP A 1139 10.28 -2.71 -4.37
C TRP A 1139 10.14 -2.28 -5.84
N ALA A 1140 10.09 -3.26 -6.74
CA ALA A 1140 9.82 -3.09 -8.15
C ALA A 1140 8.44 -3.69 -8.49
N VAL A 1141 7.65 -2.95 -9.26
CA VAL A 1141 6.33 -3.37 -9.76
C VAL A 1141 6.35 -3.45 -11.28
N GLY A 1142 5.35 -4.10 -11.86
CA GLY A 1142 5.24 -4.29 -13.29
C GLY A 1142 6.02 -5.50 -13.81
N THR A 1143 5.91 -5.70 -15.13
CA THR A 1143 6.56 -6.79 -15.86
C THR A 1143 7.92 -6.32 -16.37
N PRO A 1144 9.01 -7.09 -16.16
CA PRO A 1144 10.29 -6.78 -16.78
C PRO A 1144 10.18 -6.88 -18.30
N ALA A 1145 10.88 -6.00 -19.01
CA ALA A 1145 10.91 -6.00 -20.48
C ALA A 1145 12.29 -6.39 -21.01
N PHE A 1146 12.33 -7.05 -22.17
CA PHE A 1146 13.57 -7.40 -22.86
C PHE A 1146 13.68 -6.75 -24.25
N GLY A 1147 14.89 -6.38 -24.65
CA GLY A 1147 15.17 -5.77 -25.95
C GLY A 1147 16.67 -5.48 -26.17
N ASP A 1148 17.06 -5.06 -27.37
CA ASP A 1148 18.45 -4.68 -27.71
C ASP A 1148 18.68 -3.18 -27.49
N TRP A 1149 18.94 -2.77 -26.25
CA TRP A 1149 18.95 -1.35 -25.89
C TRP A 1149 20.13 -0.58 -26.48
N ASP A 1150 21.28 -1.24 -26.69
CA ASP A 1150 22.49 -0.61 -27.24
C ASP A 1150 22.85 -1.04 -28.67
N GLY A 1151 21.97 -1.80 -29.32
CA GLY A 1151 22.12 -2.25 -30.71
C GLY A 1151 23.32 -3.19 -30.92
N ASP A 1152 23.73 -3.92 -29.88
CA ASP A 1152 24.90 -4.82 -29.93
C ASP A 1152 24.54 -6.25 -30.37
N GLY A 1153 23.24 -6.52 -30.56
CA GLY A 1153 22.68 -7.79 -30.98
C GLY A 1153 22.43 -8.77 -29.82
N ARG A 1154 22.59 -8.34 -28.57
CA ARG A 1154 22.26 -9.11 -27.35
C ARG A 1154 21.05 -8.49 -26.65
N GLY A 1155 20.35 -9.31 -25.89
CA GLY A 1155 19.25 -8.82 -25.06
C GLY A 1155 19.76 -8.05 -23.84
N ASP A 1156 18.96 -7.08 -23.42
CA ASP A 1156 18.97 -6.44 -22.12
C ASP A 1156 17.61 -6.67 -21.45
N VAL A 1157 17.58 -6.71 -20.12
CA VAL A 1157 16.36 -6.76 -19.30
C VAL A 1157 16.26 -5.49 -18.47
N ALA A 1158 15.10 -4.82 -18.51
CA ALA A 1158 14.83 -3.59 -17.79
C ALA A 1158 13.66 -3.73 -16.81
N ILE A 1159 13.77 -3.07 -15.66
CA ILE A 1159 12.69 -2.90 -14.69
C ILE A 1159 12.86 -1.59 -13.91
N THR A 1160 11.77 -0.99 -13.48
CA THR A 1160 11.74 0.21 -12.64
C THR A 1160 11.35 -0.12 -11.20
N ARG A 1161 12.01 0.53 -10.25
CA ARG A 1161 11.57 0.57 -8.85
C ARG A 1161 10.55 1.67 -8.64
N ARG A 1162 9.67 1.50 -7.66
CA ARG A 1162 8.63 2.48 -7.32
C ARG A 1162 9.16 3.87 -6.90
N ASP A 1163 10.45 4.00 -6.64
CA ASP A 1163 11.11 5.25 -6.26
C ASP A 1163 11.91 5.93 -7.39
N GLY A 1164 11.68 5.56 -8.66
CA GLY A 1164 12.29 6.25 -9.81
C GLY A 1164 13.59 5.62 -10.32
N HIS A 1165 14.04 4.52 -9.71
CA HIS A 1165 15.28 3.87 -10.12
C HIS A 1165 15.04 2.87 -11.26
N LEU A 1166 15.55 3.20 -12.45
CA LEU A 1166 15.66 2.27 -13.56
C LEU A 1166 16.83 1.29 -13.31
N LEU A 1167 16.62 0.03 -13.60
CA LEU A 1167 17.62 -1.02 -13.50
C LEU A 1167 17.65 -1.80 -14.81
N VAL A 1168 18.85 -1.96 -15.38
CA VAL A 1168 19.05 -2.68 -16.63
C VAL A 1168 20.22 -3.65 -16.49
N TRP A 1169 20.02 -4.90 -16.91
CA TRP A 1169 21.08 -5.91 -17.00
C TRP A 1169 21.18 -6.44 -18.41
N ARG A 1170 22.41 -6.73 -18.84
CA ARG A 1170 22.63 -7.46 -20.08
C ARG A 1170 22.36 -8.94 -19.88
N VAL A 1171 21.66 -9.57 -20.83
CA VAL A 1171 21.52 -11.03 -20.89
C VAL A 1171 22.43 -11.61 -22.00
N PRO A 1172 22.94 -12.84 -21.83
CA PRO A 1172 23.82 -13.49 -22.80
C PRO A 1172 23.11 -13.86 -24.12
N THR A 1173 21.78 -13.99 -24.11
CA THR A 1173 20.93 -14.33 -25.24
C THR A 1173 20.99 -13.27 -26.34
N ARG A 1174 20.87 -13.69 -27.60
CA ARG A 1174 20.79 -12.76 -28.73
C ARG A 1174 19.42 -12.10 -28.74
N ALA A 1175 19.35 -10.82 -29.11
CA ALA A 1175 18.08 -10.11 -29.16
C ALA A 1175 17.06 -10.75 -30.11
N ASP A 1176 17.52 -11.30 -31.25
CA ASP A 1176 16.68 -12.02 -32.23
C ASP A 1176 16.27 -13.44 -31.80
N ALA A 1177 16.70 -13.86 -30.60
CA ALA A 1177 16.39 -15.15 -30.00
C ALA A 1177 15.71 -15.02 -28.63
N LEU A 1178 15.32 -13.80 -28.23
CA LEU A 1178 14.45 -13.60 -27.07
C LEU A 1178 13.10 -14.30 -27.33
N GLY A 1179 12.53 -14.88 -26.28
CA GLY A 1179 11.31 -15.70 -26.35
C GLY A 1179 10.05 -14.94 -26.77
N ASP A 1180 8.90 -15.61 -26.68
CA ASP A 1180 7.65 -15.10 -27.23
C ASP A 1180 6.88 -14.15 -26.27
N TRP A 1181 7.19 -14.12 -24.96
CA TRP A 1181 6.50 -13.30 -23.95
C TRP A 1181 7.49 -12.44 -23.15
N ILE A 1182 8.11 -11.47 -23.82
CA ILE A 1182 9.29 -10.75 -23.31
C ILE A 1182 8.98 -9.42 -22.60
N ARG A 1183 7.70 -9.14 -22.28
CA ARG A 1183 7.24 -7.86 -21.72
C ARG A 1183 5.79 -7.96 -21.26
N PHE A 1184 5.28 -6.88 -20.68
CA PHE A 1184 3.85 -6.77 -20.35
C PHE A 1184 2.99 -7.03 -21.60
N GLY A 1185 1.87 -7.75 -21.42
CA GLY A 1185 0.98 -8.14 -22.51
C GLY A 1185 1.57 -9.06 -23.57
N GLY A 1186 2.77 -9.61 -23.35
CA GLY A 1186 3.44 -10.57 -24.22
C GLY A 1186 4.19 -9.94 -25.40
N ASN A 1187 3.74 -8.79 -25.92
CA ASN A 1187 4.26 -8.20 -27.16
C ASN A 1187 4.08 -6.67 -27.29
N ASP A 1188 4.65 -6.12 -28.38
CA ASP A 1188 4.31 -4.88 -29.12
C ASP A 1188 3.05 -4.13 -28.69
N ARG A 1189 1.93 -4.83 -28.86
CA ARG A 1189 0.58 -4.30 -28.89
C ARG A 1189 -0.10 -4.36 -27.53
N ASN A 1190 0.56 -4.96 -26.54
CA ASN A 1190 -0.01 -5.29 -25.23
C ASN A 1190 -1.36 -6.01 -25.36
N ASP A 1191 -1.52 -6.89 -26.35
CA ASP A 1191 -2.80 -7.56 -26.63
C ASP A 1191 -3.00 -8.86 -25.82
N GLY A 1192 -2.03 -9.26 -24.99
CA GLY A 1192 -2.13 -10.46 -24.16
C GLY A 1192 -1.85 -11.75 -24.94
N THR A 1193 -1.29 -11.68 -26.14
CA THR A 1193 -0.90 -12.85 -26.94
C THR A 1193 0.63 -13.01 -27.01
N PRO A 1194 1.16 -14.24 -27.13
CA PRO A 1194 2.58 -14.43 -27.37
C PRO A 1194 2.97 -13.89 -28.75
N SER A 1195 4.21 -13.42 -28.87
CA SER A 1195 4.85 -12.99 -30.11
C SER A 1195 5.15 -14.17 -31.03
N LEU A 1196 4.14 -14.96 -31.45
CA LEU A 1196 4.34 -16.11 -32.33
C LEU A 1196 4.77 -15.63 -33.73
N GLY A 1197 6.09 -15.62 -33.93
CA GLY A 1197 6.83 -15.33 -35.15
C GLY A 1197 6.02 -14.93 -36.39
N SER A 1198 5.87 -13.63 -36.61
CA SER A 1198 5.80 -13.06 -37.96
C SER A 1198 7.20 -13.06 -38.60
N ASN A 1199 7.82 -14.24 -38.71
CA ASN A 1199 8.96 -14.41 -39.59
C ASN A 1199 8.43 -14.58 -41.02
N GLY A 1200 8.15 -13.45 -41.69
CA GLY A 1200 7.73 -13.41 -43.09
C GLY A 1200 7.43 -12.04 -43.63
#